data_AF-A0A8S1CZA9-F1
#
_entry.id   AF-A0A8S1CZA9-F1
#
_cell.length_a   1.000
_cell.length_b   1.000
_cell.length_c   1.000
_cell.angle_alpha   90.00
_cell.angle_beta   90.00
_cell.angle_gamma   90.00
#
_symmetry.space_group_name_H-M   'P 1'
#
loop_
_entity.id
_entity.type
_entity.pdbx_description
1 polymer ?
#
loop_
_entity_poly.entity_id
_entity_poly.type
_entity_poly.pdbx_seq_one_letter_code
_entity_poly.pdbx_strand_id
1 'polypeptide(L)'
;MKTLTPEEKIGDVEGWVRVFAGPECSKSLAEDDHGTLVSVQTLTTSGDICRRFLGMSPDATLWAQYGAGPSWRLTSSEAPLLLQELFLRALGYDDPERRKRMGIDPELRHLLRFHTGPAEPQGPMPSLLGFPRAARLFVLKGLVVPRWRRRAIALLGSRLLLFPDAGADPELELELTGGRVEAQVPRGGCLVLRVVPCEYEIGTNNLPGAAANNKVAAGNKQQQQALFLGFQGETERDLWLAWLTKACDPQQQQQEQDLSAEDISPQDLTAESRLCLARSGLRSLPAQLLCGPRLTVLDIRDNLLTELPNDIWRLKGLQEMRLDRNALRELPDGLVQLHDLHTLSAAQNRITTLPAGLLGHMEALRSLTLNSNLLEAAAVSAAAQKPVRENGHANEGDGVESLGPLSHVDLRGNSLCGSIVLADYGALTSLDVSFNKVQSLDLAALEQLRRLHCASNELRHLALSGRSLEVLVAPNNKLQMVQVEPPPSRLQELDLSRNELTMMPSWLVECRGLSSIDVSHNQLTSLPEVVFLLPHLHTMQAGHNSLRSLPTIQNANLSLQILRLQSNALTALPPHLLNCCNRLVELNLSSNRLMVIFDDTGGQLKALRRLMASYNQLGDAALRQIARLPNLKALHLAYNRITQIPAICIDSWSEIQELVLSGNHLISLPESITSLRKLQVLRMHSNQIRSCPTVNQMLSLKVLDLSHNKLEQIDLARLAPPGLQCLDISCNHRLHVDPSHFNQYRSKRAMSLVDTSGQNRSCLPMSPYHEAAALELPWTLGFADGGAWSRFPICQLRLPAFCNTEALLGIFEGSGASGPEVAKLLAQSVPRLLLEERTLPDTAHEYMKYTILSAHRELRQKGQLSGANAVMCHISRPSPAKPYILRVASVGPQGVLLARIGGSCARLTKSAPHSEPNRVLGQSAEFPLVIPDPFVTEVILGETDQFIIGASERFWEYVPEEEAVREVAASLGTSRGSKEANTAAKRLVDLAQGYGCTNSISVMVLSLLGEGLRPSSQSVRAKLS
;
A
#
# COMPACT_ATOMS: atom_id res chain seq x y z
N MET A 1 -28.96 1.40 11.37
CA MET A 1 -28.48 2.00 12.65
C MET A 1 -29.25 1.45 13.85
N LYS A 2 -29.20 0.13 14.13
CA LYS A 2 -29.77 -0.43 15.39
C LYS A 2 -28.81 -1.31 16.20
N THR A 3 -27.53 -1.34 15.83
CA THR A 3 -26.51 -2.16 16.52
C THR A 3 -25.26 -1.34 16.80
N LEU A 4 -25.40 -0.32 17.63
CA LEU A 4 -24.29 0.10 18.49
C LEU A 4 -24.40 -0.79 19.74
N THR A 5 -23.30 -1.39 20.18
CA THR A 5 -23.29 -2.13 21.45
C THR A 5 -23.63 -1.16 22.60
N PRO A 6 -24.22 -1.63 23.71
CA PRO A 6 -24.65 -0.77 24.83
C PRO A 6 -23.53 0.08 25.47
N GLU A 7 -22.27 -0.18 25.10
CA GLU A 7 -21.06 0.46 25.63
C GLU A 7 -20.67 1.74 24.86
N GLU A 8 -21.24 2.01 23.68
CA GLU A 8 -20.98 3.22 22.87
C GLU A 8 -22.06 4.31 23.03
N LYS A 9 -22.54 4.55 24.26
CA LYS A 9 -23.36 5.74 24.54
C LYS A 9 -22.49 6.99 24.47
N ILE A 10 -22.31 7.53 23.27
CA ILE A 10 -21.96 8.94 23.10
C ILE A 10 -23.10 9.71 23.78
N GLY A 11 -22.82 10.39 24.89
CA GLY A 11 -23.82 11.20 25.59
C GLY A 11 -24.45 12.24 24.66
N ASP A 12 -25.54 12.88 25.08
CA ASP A 12 -26.13 13.97 24.33
C ASP A 12 -25.15 15.14 24.28
N VAL A 13 -24.38 15.24 23.21
CA VAL A 13 -23.37 16.29 22.99
C VAL A 13 -23.90 17.26 21.93
N GLU A 14 -23.83 18.55 22.24
CA GLU A 14 -24.04 19.63 21.28
C GLU A 14 -22.77 19.87 20.46
N GLY A 15 -22.93 20.03 19.15
CA GLY A 15 -21.83 20.24 18.21
C GLY A 15 -22.29 20.94 16.93
N TRP A 16 -21.35 21.14 16.02
CA TRP A 16 -21.59 21.85 14.77
C TRP A 16 -21.44 20.92 13.57
N VAL A 17 -22.36 21.05 12.62
CA VAL A 17 -22.29 20.41 11.30
C VAL A 17 -22.29 21.50 10.24
N ARG A 18 -21.35 21.43 9.30
CA ARG A 18 -21.26 22.34 8.17
C ARG A 18 -21.86 21.70 6.92
N VAL A 19 -22.84 22.39 6.31
CA VAL A 19 -23.56 21.92 5.13
C VAL A 19 -23.23 22.79 3.93
N PHE A 20 -22.82 22.17 2.83
CA PHE A 20 -22.46 22.84 1.59
C PHE A 20 -23.53 22.72 0.50
N ALA A 21 -23.45 23.54 -0.54
CA ALA A 21 -24.48 23.58 -1.59
C ALA A 21 -24.40 22.41 -2.60
N GLY A 22 -23.24 21.75 -2.73
CA GLY A 22 -23.01 20.66 -3.68
C GLY A 22 -21.74 19.84 -3.39
N PRO A 23 -21.51 18.74 -4.13
CA PRO A 23 -20.34 17.85 -3.93
C PRO A 23 -19.02 18.54 -4.33
N GLU A 24 -17.89 18.00 -3.87
CA GLU A 24 -16.57 18.64 -4.07
C GLU A 24 -16.14 18.72 -5.56
N CYS A 25 -16.64 17.85 -6.44
CA CYS A 25 -16.23 17.78 -7.85
C CYS A 25 -16.96 18.74 -8.81
N SER A 26 -17.89 19.60 -8.36
CA SER A 26 -18.55 20.54 -9.26
C SER A 26 -17.59 21.68 -9.63
N LYS A 27 -17.22 21.77 -10.92
CA LYS A 27 -16.37 22.83 -11.49
C LYS A 27 -16.87 24.28 -11.22
N SER A 28 -18.10 24.44 -10.72
CA SER A 28 -18.79 25.71 -10.45
C SER A 28 -18.64 26.23 -9.01
N LEU A 29 -18.09 25.46 -8.06
CA LEU A 29 -17.94 25.92 -6.67
C LEU A 29 -16.52 26.42 -6.42
N ALA A 30 -16.40 27.75 -6.31
CA ALA A 30 -15.17 28.47 -5.99
C ALA A 30 -14.58 28.00 -4.65
N GLU A 31 -13.27 28.24 -4.47
CA GLU A 31 -12.55 28.04 -3.19
C GLU A 31 -13.24 28.74 -1.99
N ASP A 32 -14.14 29.70 -2.29
CA ASP A 32 -14.90 30.59 -1.40
C ASP A 32 -16.23 30.03 -0.85
N ASP A 33 -16.67 28.81 -1.20
CA ASP A 33 -17.86 28.22 -0.55
C ASP A 33 -17.56 27.85 0.92
N HIS A 34 -17.92 28.77 1.82
CA HIS A 34 -17.75 28.60 3.26
C HIS A 34 -18.74 27.61 3.88
N GLY A 35 -19.83 27.23 3.20
CA GLY A 35 -20.88 26.36 3.77
C GLY A 35 -21.64 26.98 4.96
N THR A 36 -22.85 26.50 5.22
CA THR A 36 -23.70 26.95 6.35
C THR A 36 -23.40 26.11 7.58
N LEU A 37 -23.07 26.77 8.70
CA LEU A 37 -22.81 26.09 9.97
C LEU A 37 -24.11 25.98 10.79
N VAL A 38 -24.44 24.78 11.27
CA VAL A 38 -25.66 24.49 12.02
C VAL A 38 -25.31 23.87 13.38
N SER A 39 -25.80 24.44 14.47
CA SER A 39 -25.67 23.84 15.81
C SER A 39 -26.74 22.77 15.99
N VAL A 40 -26.32 21.57 16.34
CA VAL A 40 -27.19 20.39 16.46
C VAL A 40 -26.76 19.51 17.64
N GLN A 41 -27.69 18.70 18.13
CA GLN A 41 -27.40 17.64 19.09
C GLN A 41 -27.05 16.33 18.37
N THR A 42 -26.40 15.41 19.07
CA THR A 42 -25.89 14.15 18.48
C THR A 42 -26.99 13.32 17.82
N LEU A 43 -28.24 13.40 18.33
CA LEU A 43 -29.41 12.71 17.81
C LEU A 43 -30.30 13.55 16.86
N THR A 44 -29.92 14.80 16.57
CA THR A 44 -30.68 15.63 15.63
C THR A 44 -30.64 15.01 14.25
N THR A 45 -31.82 14.70 13.70
CA THR A 45 -31.92 13.97 12.44
C THR A 45 -31.68 14.88 11.23
N SER A 46 -31.27 14.30 10.10
CA SER A 46 -31.12 15.02 8.85
C SER A 46 -32.42 15.73 8.43
N GLY A 47 -33.58 15.10 8.72
CA GLY A 47 -34.89 15.68 8.46
C GLY A 47 -35.16 16.94 9.28
N ASP A 48 -34.68 16.98 10.52
CA ASP A 48 -34.77 18.17 11.38
C ASP A 48 -33.84 19.28 10.87
N ILE A 49 -32.60 18.94 10.48
CA ILE A 49 -31.65 19.90 9.91
C ILE A 49 -32.22 20.57 8.65
N CYS A 50 -32.73 19.77 7.72
CA CYS A 50 -33.32 20.27 6.47
C CYS A 50 -34.52 21.19 6.74
N ARG A 51 -35.48 20.77 7.59
CA ARG A 51 -36.74 21.50 7.79
C ARG A 51 -36.62 22.68 8.75
N ARG A 52 -35.93 22.49 9.88
CA ARG A 52 -35.92 23.45 11.00
C ARG A 52 -34.79 24.46 10.90
N PHE A 53 -33.65 24.09 10.33
CA PHE A 53 -32.45 24.93 10.33
C PHE A 53 -32.13 25.53 8.97
N LEU A 54 -32.26 24.73 7.89
CA LEU A 54 -31.91 25.17 6.53
C LEU A 54 -33.11 25.65 5.69
N GLY A 55 -34.35 25.41 6.15
CA GLY A 55 -35.56 25.80 5.43
C GLY A 55 -35.68 25.17 4.03
N MET A 56 -35.14 23.96 3.86
CA MET A 56 -35.07 23.27 2.56
C MET A 56 -36.45 22.82 2.08
N SER A 57 -36.60 22.74 0.75
CA SER A 57 -37.81 22.17 0.14
C SER A 57 -37.94 20.67 0.47
N PRO A 58 -39.15 20.09 0.44
CA PRO A 58 -39.36 18.65 0.66
C PRO A 58 -38.64 17.75 -0.34
N ASP A 59 -38.20 18.31 -1.47
CA ASP A 59 -37.53 17.61 -2.56
C ASP A 59 -36.00 17.63 -2.43
N ALA A 60 -35.46 18.23 -1.37
CA ALA A 60 -34.03 18.26 -1.10
C ALA A 60 -33.74 17.62 0.26
N THR A 61 -32.60 16.94 0.35
CA THR A 61 -32.12 16.31 1.59
C THR A 61 -30.60 16.47 1.72
N LEU A 62 -30.05 15.98 2.83
CA LEU A 62 -28.63 15.95 3.06
C LEU A 62 -27.99 14.71 2.44
N TRP A 63 -26.84 14.94 1.86
CA TRP A 63 -25.94 13.93 1.31
C TRP A 63 -24.61 14.01 2.04
N ALA A 64 -23.90 12.91 2.11
CA ALA A 64 -22.57 12.84 2.70
C ALA A 64 -21.57 12.29 1.67
N GLN A 65 -20.31 12.73 1.78
CA GLN A 65 -19.22 12.37 0.89
C GLN A 65 -17.91 12.27 1.69
N TYR A 66 -17.15 11.20 1.50
CA TYR A 66 -15.78 11.06 2.03
C TYR A 66 -14.76 11.46 0.97
N GLY A 67 -13.94 12.49 1.23
CA GLY A 67 -12.95 13.03 0.28
C GLY A 67 -13.49 13.18 -1.16
N ALA A 68 -12.70 12.75 -2.15
CA ALA A 68 -13.11 12.68 -3.56
C ALA A 68 -13.98 11.45 -3.92
N GLY A 69 -14.46 10.70 -2.93
CA GLY A 69 -15.26 9.50 -3.12
C GLY A 69 -16.69 9.78 -3.60
N PRO A 70 -17.48 8.74 -3.92
CA PRO A 70 -18.89 8.90 -4.28
C PRO A 70 -19.71 9.43 -3.09
N SER A 71 -20.64 10.35 -3.36
CA SER A 71 -21.61 10.81 -2.37
C SER A 71 -22.76 9.82 -2.20
N TRP A 72 -23.32 9.72 -0.99
CA TRP A 72 -24.54 8.96 -0.71
C TRP A 72 -25.60 9.81 -0.02
N ARG A 73 -26.86 9.44 -0.20
CA ARG A 73 -28.03 10.13 0.37
C ARG A 73 -28.23 9.73 1.82
N LEU A 74 -28.44 10.71 2.71
CA LEU A 74 -28.82 10.44 4.10
C LEU A 74 -30.33 10.26 4.22
N THR A 75 -30.76 9.28 5.01
CA THR A 75 -32.20 9.13 5.32
C THR A 75 -32.63 10.19 6.31
N SER A 76 -33.93 10.52 6.33
CA SER A 76 -34.53 11.51 7.24
C SER A 76 -34.31 11.21 8.73
N SER A 77 -33.96 9.98 9.08
CA SER A 77 -33.72 9.50 10.46
C SER A 77 -32.25 9.48 10.87
N GLU A 78 -31.32 9.56 9.93
CA GLU A 78 -29.90 9.53 10.23
C GLU A 78 -29.46 10.85 10.86
N ALA A 79 -28.56 10.79 11.84
CA ALA A 79 -28.05 11.96 12.53
C ALA A 79 -26.67 12.35 11.99
N PRO A 80 -26.53 13.48 11.26
CA PRO A 80 -25.25 13.87 10.63
C PRO A 80 -24.13 14.12 11.63
N LEU A 81 -24.43 14.69 12.81
CA LEU A 81 -23.42 14.90 13.85
C LEU A 81 -22.87 13.57 14.38
N LEU A 82 -23.71 12.55 14.55
CA LEU A 82 -23.26 11.22 14.95
C LEU A 82 -22.34 10.59 13.90
N LEU A 83 -22.67 10.74 12.61
CA LEU A 83 -21.81 10.27 11.51
C LEU A 83 -20.44 10.97 11.52
N GLN A 84 -20.43 12.29 11.75
CA GLN A 84 -19.21 13.07 11.89
C GLN A 84 -18.37 12.62 13.09
N GLU A 85 -19.01 12.39 14.25
CA GLU A 85 -18.34 11.91 15.46
C GLU A 85 -17.70 10.54 15.26
N LEU A 86 -18.44 9.59 14.67
CA LEU A 86 -17.95 8.25 14.38
C LEU A 86 -16.79 8.28 13.38
N PHE A 87 -16.90 9.11 12.34
CA PHE A 87 -15.83 9.32 11.36
C PHE A 87 -14.57 9.87 12.02
N LEU A 88 -14.68 10.95 12.78
CA LEU A 88 -13.53 11.57 13.46
C LEU A 88 -12.88 10.63 14.48
N ARG A 89 -13.68 9.86 15.24
CA ARG A 89 -13.15 8.81 16.13
C ARG A 89 -12.40 7.73 15.35
N ALA A 90 -12.94 7.27 14.23
CA ALA A 90 -12.28 6.27 13.38
C ALA A 90 -10.95 6.77 12.78
N LEU A 91 -10.82 8.08 12.51
CA LEU A 91 -9.53 8.67 12.10
C LEU A 91 -8.52 8.77 13.25
N GLY A 92 -8.94 8.62 14.51
CA GLY A 92 -8.09 8.72 15.70
C GLY A 92 -8.27 10.01 16.51
N TYR A 93 -9.32 10.82 16.28
CA TYR A 93 -9.62 11.96 17.15
C TYR A 93 -10.35 11.51 18.41
N ASP A 94 -9.63 11.16 19.48
CA ASP A 94 -10.21 10.62 20.72
C ASP A 94 -10.75 11.69 21.68
N ASP A 95 -10.14 12.88 21.70
CA ASP A 95 -10.59 14.01 22.51
C ASP A 95 -11.93 14.62 22.00
N PRO A 96 -12.97 14.74 22.85
CA PRO A 96 -14.28 15.28 22.45
C PRO A 96 -14.26 16.78 22.13
N GLU A 97 -13.50 17.59 22.86
CA GLU A 97 -13.43 19.04 22.60
C GLU A 97 -12.73 19.33 21.26
N ARG A 98 -11.75 18.49 20.89
CA ARG A 98 -11.13 18.52 19.58
C ARG A 98 -12.14 18.20 18.48
N ARG A 99 -12.97 17.16 18.63
CA ARG A 99 -13.99 16.82 17.62
C ARG A 99 -15.01 17.93 17.42
N LYS A 100 -15.43 18.62 18.49
CA LYS A 100 -16.29 19.82 18.40
C LYS A 100 -15.64 20.94 17.59
N ARG A 101 -14.37 21.26 17.85
CA ARG A 101 -13.61 22.27 17.07
C ARG A 101 -13.48 21.86 15.60
N MET A 102 -13.25 20.59 15.31
CA MET A 102 -13.17 20.06 13.94
C MET A 102 -14.48 20.25 13.16
N GLY A 103 -15.64 20.13 13.80
CA GLY A 103 -16.94 20.39 13.16
C GLY A 103 -17.15 21.84 12.70
N ILE A 104 -16.41 22.79 13.29
CA ILE A 104 -16.44 24.21 12.90
C ILE A 104 -15.47 24.48 11.75
N ASP A 105 -14.39 23.70 11.64
CA ASP A 105 -13.31 23.91 10.68
C ASP A 105 -13.78 23.72 9.22
N PRO A 106 -13.66 24.74 8.35
CA PRO A 106 -14.07 24.62 6.95
C PRO A 106 -13.26 23.58 6.17
N GLU A 107 -12.03 23.26 6.58
CA GLU A 107 -11.13 22.32 5.90
C GLU A 107 -11.55 20.86 6.11
N LEU A 108 -12.44 20.57 7.07
CA LEU A 108 -13.01 19.23 7.24
C LEU A 108 -13.70 18.73 5.96
N ARG A 109 -14.16 19.65 5.09
CA ARG A 109 -14.80 19.37 3.80
C ARG A 109 -13.97 18.47 2.88
N HIS A 110 -12.65 18.47 3.02
CA HIS A 110 -11.75 17.65 2.21
C HIS A 110 -11.67 16.19 2.70
N LEU A 111 -12.20 15.91 3.90
CA LEU A 111 -12.24 14.57 4.51
C LEU A 111 -13.67 14.03 4.57
N LEU A 112 -14.60 14.83 5.09
CA LEU A 112 -16.03 14.55 5.17
C LEU A 112 -16.83 15.80 4.82
N ARG A 113 -17.69 15.70 3.82
CA ARG A 113 -18.53 16.79 3.34
C ARG A 113 -20.00 16.41 3.46
N PHE A 114 -20.79 17.22 4.16
CA PHE A 114 -22.23 17.18 4.06
C PHE A 114 -22.68 18.22 3.04
N HIS A 115 -23.49 17.82 2.06
CA HIS A 115 -23.98 18.74 1.05
C HIS A 115 -25.48 18.55 0.81
N THR A 116 -26.13 19.56 0.24
CA THR A 116 -27.51 19.45 -0.20
C THR A 116 -27.58 18.68 -1.52
N GLY A 117 -28.66 17.94 -1.70
CA GLY A 117 -28.91 17.16 -2.90
C GLY A 117 -30.37 16.72 -2.99
N PRO A 118 -30.76 15.98 -4.03
CA PRO A 118 -32.14 15.56 -4.23
C PRO A 118 -32.60 14.59 -3.14
N ALA A 119 -33.82 14.76 -2.66
CA ALA A 119 -34.47 13.87 -1.70
C ALA A 119 -35.03 12.62 -2.37
N GLU A 120 -35.28 11.61 -1.55
CA GLU A 120 -36.00 10.41 -1.96
C GLU A 120 -37.44 10.78 -2.42
N PRO A 121 -37.95 10.19 -3.52
CA PRO A 121 -39.30 10.48 -3.99
C PRO A 121 -40.35 10.12 -2.93
N GLN A 122 -41.02 11.11 -2.32
CA GLN A 122 -42.12 10.86 -1.37
C GLN A 122 -43.41 10.48 -2.11
N GLY A 123 -44.10 9.39 -1.69
CA GLY A 123 -45.36 8.91 -2.27
C GLY A 123 -45.57 7.40 -2.10
N PRO A 124 -46.69 6.80 -2.55
CA PRO A 124 -46.96 5.37 -2.45
C PRO A 124 -46.18 4.59 -3.53
N MET A 125 -44.85 4.70 -3.52
CA MET A 125 -43.94 4.03 -4.45
C MET A 125 -42.89 3.25 -3.66
N PRO A 126 -43.21 2.02 -3.19
CA PRO A 126 -42.27 1.20 -2.43
C PRO A 126 -41.07 0.70 -3.26
N SER A 127 -41.13 0.78 -4.59
CA SER A 127 -40.10 0.29 -5.52
C SER A 127 -38.82 1.12 -5.46
N LEU A 128 -38.93 2.45 -5.43
CA LEU A 128 -37.81 3.40 -5.47
C LEU A 128 -37.10 3.63 -4.12
N LEU A 129 -37.49 2.91 -3.08
CA LEU A 129 -36.98 3.11 -1.72
C LEU A 129 -35.57 2.53 -1.57
N GLY A 130 -34.59 3.36 -1.22
CA GLY A 130 -33.18 2.97 -1.10
C GLY A 130 -32.33 3.20 -2.35
N PHE A 131 -32.91 3.70 -3.45
CA PHE A 131 -32.16 3.99 -4.68
C PHE A 131 -31.37 5.28 -4.59
N PRO A 132 -30.02 5.22 -4.72
CA PRO A 132 -29.19 6.39 -4.47
C PRO A 132 -29.40 7.49 -5.53
N ARG A 133 -29.64 7.13 -6.80
CA ARG A 133 -29.80 8.09 -7.92
C ARG A 133 -31.27 8.24 -8.37
N ALA A 134 -32.17 8.49 -7.42
CA ALA A 134 -33.59 8.71 -7.69
C ALA A 134 -34.12 10.02 -7.08
N ALA A 135 -34.97 10.77 -7.80
CA ALA A 135 -35.54 12.06 -7.37
C ALA A 135 -36.86 12.40 -8.10
N ARG A 136 -37.58 13.45 -7.66
CA ARG A 136 -38.71 14.04 -8.41
C ARG A 136 -38.31 15.31 -9.16
N LEU A 137 -38.15 15.21 -10.47
CA LEU A 137 -37.74 16.32 -11.35
C LEU A 137 -38.89 16.85 -12.21
N PHE A 138 -38.75 18.08 -12.72
CA PHE A 138 -39.67 18.59 -13.75
C PHE A 138 -39.31 17.98 -15.10
N VAL A 139 -40.28 17.35 -15.75
CA VAL A 139 -40.13 16.78 -17.09
C VAL A 139 -41.06 17.53 -18.03
N LEU A 140 -40.52 17.98 -19.17
CA LEU A 140 -41.31 18.67 -20.19
C LEU A 140 -42.10 17.63 -21.00
N LYS A 141 -43.44 17.60 -20.85
CA LYS A 141 -44.33 16.72 -21.63
C LYS A 141 -45.42 17.52 -22.35
N GLY A 142 -45.80 17.08 -23.55
CA GLY A 142 -46.93 17.62 -24.34
C GLY A 142 -46.57 17.86 -25.81
N LEU A 143 -47.32 17.23 -26.72
CA LEU A 143 -47.09 17.32 -28.18
C LEU A 143 -47.57 18.64 -28.81
N VAL A 144 -48.53 19.33 -28.18
CA VAL A 144 -49.17 20.54 -28.72
C VAL A 144 -48.93 21.78 -27.84
N VAL A 145 -48.82 21.59 -26.52
CA VAL A 145 -48.44 22.63 -25.56
C VAL A 145 -47.51 22.02 -24.51
N PRO A 146 -46.19 22.28 -24.56
CA PRO A 146 -45.24 21.69 -23.62
C PRO A 146 -45.47 22.26 -22.22
N ARG A 147 -45.74 21.39 -21.24
CA ARG A 147 -45.92 21.76 -19.83
C ARG A 147 -44.93 20.98 -18.97
N TRP A 148 -44.31 21.68 -18.02
CA TRP A 148 -43.49 21.06 -16.99
C TRP A 148 -44.38 20.29 -16.01
N ARG A 149 -44.10 18.99 -15.83
CA ARG A 149 -44.77 18.13 -14.84
C ARG A 149 -43.73 17.51 -13.93
N ARG A 150 -44.00 17.43 -12.63
CA ARG A 150 -43.10 16.75 -11.68
C ARG A 150 -43.27 15.23 -11.80
N ARG A 151 -42.19 14.49 -11.98
CA ARG A 151 -42.18 13.02 -12.15
C ARG A 151 -41.04 12.40 -11.36
N ALA A 152 -41.24 11.19 -10.85
CA ALA A 152 -40.15 10.43 -10.23
C ALA A 152 -39.26 9.85 -11.34
N ILE A 153 -37.95 9.99 -11.16
CA ILE A 153 -36.92 9.54 -12.10
C ILE A 153 -35.86 8.78 -11.31
N ALA A 154 -35.38 7.67 -11.86
CA ALA A 154 -34.25 6.91 -11.34
C ALA A 154 -33.21 6.67 -12.44
N LEU A 155 -31.93 6.74 -12.09
CA LEU A 155 -30.82 6.39 -12.98
C LEU A 155 -30.11 5.15 -12.47
N LEU A 156 -30.10 4.11 -13.31
CA LEU A 156 -29.62 2.77 -13.00
C LEU A 156 -28.62 2.35 -14.06
N GLY A 157 -27.33 2.46 -13.74
CA GLY A 157 -26.27 2.22 -14.72
C GLY A 157 -26.42 3.21 -15.88
N SER A 158 -26.70 2.70 -17.07
CA SER A 158 -27.02 3.49 -18.27
C SER A 158 -28.51 3.70 -18.53
N ARG A 159 -29.41 3.16 -17.71
CA ARG A 159 -30.86 3.26 -17.90
C ARG A 159 -31.45 4.39 -17.08
N LEU A 160 -32.22 5.25 -17.74
CA LEU A 160 -33.00 6.30 -17.10
C LEU A 160 -34.47 5.91 -17.09
N LEU A 161 -35.01 5.69 -15.90
CA LEU A 161 -36.41 5.33 -15.69
C LEU A 161 -37.23 6.53 -15.28
N LEU A 162 -38.39 6.68 -15.90
CA LEU A 162 -39.37 7.70 -15.60
C LEU A 162 -40.67 7.04 -15.14
N PHE A 163 -41.12 7.35 -13.93
CA PHE A 163 -42.31 6.74 -13.33
C PHE A 163 -43.55 7.64 -13.45
N PRO A 164 -44.75 7.05 -13.57
CA PRO A 164 -46.02 7.78 -13.53
C PRO A 164 -46.32 8.31 -12.11
N ASP A 165 -47.27 9.24 -11.98
CA ASP A 165 -47.64 9.84 -10.67
C ASP A 165 -48.31 8.83 -9.70
N ALA A 166 -48.88 7.74 -10.24
CA ALA A 166 -49.49 6.64 -9.50
C ALA A 166 -49.32 5.33 -10.30
N GLY A 167 -48.39 4.46 -9.90
CA GLY A 167 -48.15 3.15 -10.53
C GLY A 167 -46.72 2.66 -10.27
N ALA A 168 -46.55 1.36 -9.96
CA ALA A 168 -45.26 0.79 -9.56
C ALA A 168 -44.25 0.63 -10.72
N ASP A 169 -44.73 0.53 -11.97
CA ASP A 169 -43.93 0.27 -13.16
C ASP A 169 -43.52 1.57 -13.89
N PRO A 170 -42.33 1.63 -14.52
CA PRO A 170 -41.87 2.81 -15.25
C PRO A 170 -42.72 3.11 -16.50
N GLU A 171 -43.06 4.40 -16.71
CA GLU A 171 -43.78 4.90 -17.89
C GLU A 171 -42.87 5.00 -19.13
N LEU A 172 -41.57 5.19 -18.91
CA LEU A 172 -40.56 5.29 -19.97
C LEU A 172 -39.19 4.85 -19.42
N GLU A 173 -38.53 3.97 -20.16
CA GLU A 173 -37.15 3.53 -19.95
C GLU A 173 -36.29 4.01 -21.13
N LEU A 174 -35.16 4.66 -20.84
CA LEU A 174 -34.22 5.15 -21.86
C LEU A 174 -32.83 4.60 -21.61
N GLU A 175 -32.26 3.94 -22.63
CA GLU A 175 -30.86 3.53 -22.65
C GLU A 175 -29.97 4.72 -23.06
N LEU A 176 -29.04 5.11 -22.19
CA LEU A 176 -28.23 6.32 -22.35
C LEU A 176 -26.84 6.05 -22.95
N THR A 177 -26.40 4.79 -23.07
CA THR A 177 -25.08 4.45 -23.60
C THR A 177 -24.87 5.03 -25.00
N GLY A 178 -23.79 5.78 -25.20
CA GLY A 178 -23.50 6.47 -26.47
C GLY A 178 -24.41 7.66 -26.77
N GLY A 179 -25.28 8.04 -25.82
CA GLY A 179 -26.11 9.25 -25.87
C GLY A 179 -25.33 10.52 -25.54
N ARG A 180 -26.05 11.65 -25.47
CA ARG A 180 -25.47 12.96 -25.11
C ARG A 180 -26.40 13.76 -24.21
N VAL A 181 -25.80 14.47 -23.27
CA VAL A 181 -26.51 15.33 -22.31
C VAL A 181 -26.01 16.76 -22.48
N GLU A 182 -26.91 17.70 -22.74
CA GLU A 182 -26.57 19.10 -23.02
C GLU A 182 -27.31 20.01 -22.04
N ALA A 183 -26.58 20.91 -21.36
CA ALA A 183 -27.20 22.01 -20.64
C ALA A 183 -27.79 23.01 -21.64
N GLN A 184 -29.04 23.42 -21.42
CA GLN A 184 -29.79 24.34 -22.29
C GLN A 184 -30.07 25.65 -21.56
N VAL A 185 -30.39 26.69 -22.32
CA VAL A 185 -30.79 27.99 -21.77
C VAL A 185 -32.02 27.79 -20.86
N PRO A 186 -32.04 28.40 -19.66
CA PRO A 186 -33.17 28.29 -18.74
C PRO A 186 -34.50 28.66 -19.41
N ARG A 187 -35.56 27.86 -19.20
CA ARG A 187 -36.89 28.06 -19.79
C ARG A 187 -37.97 27.87 -18.75
N GLY A 188 -38.90 28.83 -18.66
CA GLY A 188 -40.03 28.78 -17.74
C GLY A 188 -39.62 28.76 -16.25
N GLY A 189 -38.55 29.49 -15.90
CA GLY A 189 -38.03 29.56 -14.53
C GLY A 189 -37.26 28.32 -14.07
N CYS A 190 -37.01 27.34 -14.95
CA CYS A 190 -36.21 26.16 -14.67
C CYS A 190 -34.90 26.18 -15.44
N LEU A 191 -33.83 25.71 -14.81
CA LEU A 191 -32.60 25.29 -15.50
C LEU A 191 -32.87 23.99 -16.25
N VAL A 192 -32.35 23.83 -17.46
CA VAL A 192 -32.77 22.71 -18.33
C VAL A 192 -31.58 21.86 -18.75
N LEU A 193 -31.71 20.54 -18.60
CA LEU A 193 -30.85 19.55 -19.26
C LEU A 193 -31.65 18.84 -20.36
N ARG A 194 -31.03 18.72 -21.53
CA ARG A 194 -31.55 17.95 -22.67
C ARG A 194 -30.78 16.64 -22.75
N VAL A 195 -31.49 15.53 -22.55
CA VAL A 195 -30.95 14.17 -22.65
C VAL A 195 -31.36 13.60 -23.99
N VAL A 196 -30.38 13.23 -24.82
CA VAL A 196 -30.59 12.64 -26.14
C VAL A 196 -30.04 11.21 -26.11
N PRO A 197 -30.91 10.18 -26.17
CA PRO A 197 -30.48 8.78 -26.26
C PRO A 197 -29.70 8.53 -27.57
N CYS A 198 -28.87 7.48 -27.59
CA CYS A 198 -28.16 7.07 -28.81
C CYS A 198 -29.13 6.50 -29.85
N GLU A 199 -29.00 6.87 -31.12
CA GLU A 199 -29.74 6.22 -32.20
C GLU A 199 -29.14 4.83 -32.44
N TYR A 200 -29.83 3.77 -32.01
CA TYR A 200 -29.56 2.42 -32.52
C TYR A 200 -29.94 2.38 -34.00
N GLU A 201 -28.97 2.57 -34.89
CA GLU A 201 -29.09 2.00 -36.23
C GLU A 201 -29.17 0.48 -36.03
N ILE A 202 -30.34 -0.11 -36.33
CA ILE A 202 -30.49 -1.54 -36.47
C ILE A 202 -29.58 -1.95 -37.64
N GLY A 203 -28.35 -2.34 -37.30
CA GLY A 203 -27.41 -2.97 -38.21
C GLY A 203 -28.04 -4.24 -38.72
N THR A 204 -28.54 -4.18 -39.95
CA THR A 204 -28.79 -5.39 -40.72
C THR A 204 -27.45 -6.12 -40.83
N ASN A 205 -27.43 -7.34 -40.30
CA ASN A 205 -26.28 -8.23 -40.33
C ASN A 205 -25.67 -8.30 -41.75
N ASN A 206 -24.39 -7.96 -41.87
CA ASN A 206 -23.55 -8.54 -42.91
C ASN A 206 -23.22 -9.99 -42.51
N LEU A 207 -24.14 -10.90 -42.83
CA LEU A 207 -23.85 -12.32 -43.05
C LEU A 207 -24.19 -12.62 -44.52
N PRO A 208 -23.25 -13.19 -45.31
CA PRO A 208 -23.52 -13.52 -46.69
C PRO A 208 -24.36 -14.80 -46.76
N GLY A 209 -25.58 -14.69 -47.28
CA GLY A 209 -26.33 -15.82 -47.83
C GLY A 209 -27.55 -16.27 -47.03
N ALA A 210 -28.74 -15.81 -47.45
CA ALA A 210 -29.94 -16.63 -47.66
C ALA A 210 -31.10 -15.73 -48.10
N ALA A 211 -31.92 -16.22 -49.02
CA ALA A 211 -32.90 -15.47 -49.78
C ALA A 211 -34.27 -15.32 -49.08
N ALA A 212 -34.97 -14.27 -49.53
CA ALA A 212 -36.42 -14.14 -49.72
C ALA A 212 -37.38 -13.93 -48.51
N ASN A 213 -38.19 -12.88 -48.70
CA ASN A 213 -39.57 -12.66 -48.24
C ASN A 213 -39.83 -12.49 -46.73
N ASN A 214 -40.06 -11.23 -46.32
CA ASN A 214 -41.42 -10.78 -45.95
C ASN A 214 -41.48 -9.27 -45.69
N LYS A 215 -42.38 -8.60 -46.44
CA LYS A 215 -42.90 -7.26 -46.12
C LYS A 215 -43.95 -7.44 -45.02
N VAL A 216 -43.74 -6.87 -43.84
CA VAL A 216 -44.83 -6.51 -42.92
C VAL A 216 -44.56 -5.15 -42.27
N ALA A 217 -45.51 -4.25 -42.50
CA ALA A 217 -45.89 -3.07 -41.72
C ALA A 217 -44.80 -2.06 -41.29
N ALA A 218 -44.71 -1.00 -42.10
CA ALA A 218 -44.39 0.33 -41.60
C ALA A 218 -45.45 0.75 -40.56
N GLY A 219 -45.07 0.76 -39.29
CA GLY A 219 -45.89 1.25 -38.18
C GLY A 219 -44.99 1.95 -37.16
N ASN A 220 -45.10 3.27 -37.08
CA ASN A 220 -44.56 4.17 -36.06
C ASN A 220 -43.05 4.09 -35.77
N LYS A 221 -42.27 4.85 -36.54
CA LYS A 221 -41.04 5.48 -36.01
C LYS A 221 -41.43 6.33 -34.80
N GLN A 222 -41.35 5.78 -33.59
CA GLN A 222 -41.16 6.62 -32.40
C GLN A 222 -39.78 7.27 -32.57
N GLN A 223 -39.76 8.49 -33.11
CA GLN A 223 -38.65 9.41 -32.86
C GLN A 223 -38.45 9.41 -31.34
N GLN A 224 -37.37 8.82 -30.83
CA GLN A 224 -37.01 8.94 -29.42
C GLN A 224 -36.75 10.43 -29.16
N GLN A 225 -37.79 11.12 -28.69
CA GLN A 225 -37.76 12.54 -28.41
C GLN A 225 -36.73 12.78 -27.31
N ALA A 226 -35.86 13.78 -27.53
CA ALA A 226 -34.97 14.25 -26.48
C ALA A 226 -35.78 14.58 -25.22
N LEU A 227 -35.37 14.04 -24.08
CA LEU A 227 -36.00 14.27 -22.79
C LEU A 227 -35.47 15.57 -22.20
N PHE A 228 -36.35 16.49 -21.83
CA PHE A 228 -35.97 17.73 -21.17
C PHE A 228 -36.28 17.65 -19.68
N LEU A 229 -35.23 17.73 -18.87
CA LEU A 229 -35.27 17.74 -17.42
C LEU A 229 -35.08 19.17 -16.91
N GLY A 230 -35.97 19.61 -16.03
CA GLY A 230 -36.02 20.94 -15.43
C GLY A 230 -35.65 20.89 -13.96
N PHE A 231 -34.78 21.81 -13.56
CA PHE A 231 -34.21 21.92 -12.21
C PHE A 231 -34.45 23.32 -11.65
N GLN A 232 -34.65 23.42 -10.34
CA GLN A 232 -34.85 24.70 -9.65
C GLN A 232 -33.53 25.31 -9.13
N GLY A 233 -32.49 24.49 -8.92
CA GLY A 233 -31.19 24.93 -8.44
C GLY A 233 -30.03 24.43 -9.32
N GLU A 234 -28.94 25.21 -9.38
CA GLU A 234 -27.76 24.88 -10.19
C GLU A 234 -27.04 23.63 -9.70
N THR A 235 -27.00 23.40 -8.39
CA THR A 235 -26.28 22.27 -7.78
C THR A 235 -26.97 20.94 -8.08
N GLU A 236 -28.30 20.89 -8.02
CA GLU A 236 -29.09 19.71 -8.40
C GLU A 236 -28.93 19.41 -9.90
N ARG A 237 -28.95 20.44 -10.75
CA ARG A 237 -28.68 20.29 -12.19
C ARG A 237 -27.29 19.70 -12.44
N ASP A 238 -26.26 20.24 -11.78
CA ASP A 238 -24.87 19.81 -12.01
C ASP A 238 -24.61 18.38 -11.55
N LEU A 239 -25.25 17.97 -10.44
CA LEU A 239 -25.24 16.60 -9.94
C LEU A 239 -25.85 15.64 -10.98
N TRP A 240 -27.06 15.94 -11.47
CA TRP A 240 -27.72 15.14 -12.50
C TRP A 240 -26.98 15.15 -13.83
N LEU A 241 -26.39 16.29 -14.22
CA LEU A 241 -25.55 16.38 -15.41
C LEU A 241 -24.35 15.43 -15.29
N ALA A 242 -23.66 15.42 -14.14
CA ALA A 242 -22.53 14.52 -13.91
C ALA A 242 -22.95 13.05 -13.95
N TRP A 243 -24.08 12.69 -13.32
CA TRP A 243 -24.62 11.34 -13.34
C TRP A 243 -25.00 10.87 -14.75
N LEU A 244 -25.76 11.69 -15.49
CA LEU A 244 -26.21 11.35 -16.85
C LEU A 244 -25.05 11.33 -17.85
N THR A 245 -24.07 12.24 -17.70
CA THR A 245 -22.88 12.24 -18.57
C THR A 245 -22.06 10.97 -18.37
N LYS A 246 -21.89 10.52 -17.12
CA LYS A 246 -21.24 9.23 -16.83
C LYS A 246 -22.02 8.06 -17.43
N ALA A 247 -23.35 8.07 -17.30
CA ALA A 247 -24.21 7.04 -17.89
C ALA A 247 -24.15 6.98 -19.42
N CYS A 248 -23.72 8.05 -20.10
CA CYS A 248 -23.54 8.08 -21.55
C CYS A 248 -22.17 7.56 -22.04
N ASP A 249 -21.15 7.46 -21.17
CA ASP A 249 -19.77 7.11 -21.58
C ASP A 249 -19.60 5.60 -21.82
N PRO A 250 -19.33 5.16 -23.07
CA PRO A 250 -19.18 3.74 -23.39
C PRO A 250 -17.86 3.13 -22.90
N GLN A 251 -16.83 3.92 -22.57
CA GLN A 251 -15.54 3.39 -22.08
C GLN A 251 -15.57 3.04 -20.59
N GLN A 252 -16.37 3.75 -19.78
CA GLN A 252 -16.54 3.40 -18.35
C GLN A 252 -17.35 2.11 -18.16
N GLN A 253 -18.28 1.78 -19.07
CA GLN A 253 -19.06 0.53 -19.01
C GLN A 253 -18.25 -0.74 -19.29
N GLN A 254 -17.09 -0.67 -19.95
CA GLN A 254 -16.21 -1.85 -20.08
C GLN A 254 -15.50 -2.21 -18.75
N GLN A 255 -15.48 -1.29 -17.77
CA GLN A 255 -15.03 -1.55 -16.40
C GLN A 255 -16.18 -1.79 -15.41
N GLU A 256 -17.40 -1.34 -15.73
CA GLU A 256 -18.63 -1.49 -14.94
C GLU A 256 -19.77 -2.07 -15.83
N GLN A 257 -19.67 -3.34 -16.26
CA GLN A 257 -20.82 -4.06 -16.85
C GLN A 257 -21.76 -4.53 -15.74
N ASP A 258 -22.34 -3.54 -15.06
CA ASP A 258 -23.10 -3.70 -13.82
C ASP A 258 -24.54 -3.24 -14.08
N LEU A 259 -25.44 -4.20 -14.29
CA LEU A 259 -26.87 -3.96 -14.16
C LEU A 259 -27.11 -3.52 -12.71
N SER A 260 -27.68 -2.33 -12.53
CA SER A 260 -28.17 -1.89 -11.22
C SER A 260 -29.64 -2.26 -11.09
N ALA A 261 -30.02 -2.59 -9.86
CA ALA A 261 -31.28 -3.22 -9.52
C ALA A 261 -32.44 -2.26 -9.74
N GLU A 262 -33.09 -2.21 -10.89
CA GLU A 262 -34.49 -1.75 -11.00
C GLU A 262 -34.87 -1.92 -12.47
N ASP A 263 -35.11 -3.17 -12.83
CA ASP A 263 -36.01 -3.62 -13.89
C ASP A 263 -35.83 -5.14 -13.94
N ILE A 264 -36.41 -5.81 -12.94
CA ILE A 264 -36.68 -7.23 -13.07
C ILE A 264 -38.20 -7.34 -13.23
N SER A 265 -38.66 -7.08 -14.46
CA SER A 265 -39.85 -7.78 -14.93
C SER A 265 -39.46 -9.28 -15.00
N PRO A 266 -40.30 -10.21 -14.50
CA PRO A 266 -40.00 -11.64 -14.58
C PRO A 266 -39.84 -12.18 -16.02
N GLN A 267 -40.07 -11.34 -17.04
CA GLN A 267 -40.12 -11.72 -18.44
C GLN A 267 -38.91 -11.25 -19.26
N ASP A 268 -38.13 -10.25 -18.81
CA ASP A 268 -36.99 -9.70 -19.58
C ASP A 268 -35.60 -10.27 -19.20
N LEU A 269 -35.53 -11.20 -18.25
CA LEU A 269 -34.31 -11.94 -17.90
C LEU A 269 -33.98 -12.98 -18.99
N THR A 270 -33.54 -12.53 -20.17
CA THR A 270 -32.91 -13.42 -21.16
C THR A 270 -31.58 -13.96 -20.62
N ALA A 271 -31.13 -15.11 -21.14
CA ALA A 271 -30.18 -16.04 -20.54
C ALA A 271 -28.95 -15.38 -19.86
N GLU A 272 -28.75 -15.68 -18.56
CA GLU A 272 -27.65 -15.25 -17.68
C GLU A 272 -27.61 -13.77 -17.28
N SER A 273 -28.39 -13.40 -16.25
CA SER A 273 -28.34 -12.05 -15.67
C SER A 273 -27.27 -11.95 -14.57
N ARG A 274 -26.27 -11.10 -14.80
CA ARG A 274 -25.28 -10.64 -13.80
C ARG A 274 -25.77 -9.34 -13.16
N LEU A 275 -25.84 -9.24 -11.84
CA LEU A 275 -26.22 -8.03 -11.12
C LEU A 275 -25.06 -7.56 -10.26
N CYS A 276 -24.70 -6.28 -10.36
CA CYS A 276 -23.66 -5.71 -9.53
C CYS A 276 -24.11 -4.38 -8.93
N LEU A 277 -23.97 -4.32 -7.61
CA LEU A 277 -24.31 -3.19 -6.76
C LEU A 277 -23.11 -2.83 -5.90
N ALA A 278 -21.89 -3.04 -6.40
CA ALA A 278 -20.70 -2.69 -5.67
C ALA A 278 -20.65 -1.18 -5.39
N ARG A 279 -20.12 -0.76 -4.23
CA ARG A 279 -19.95 0.66 -3.85
C ARG A 279 -21.25 1.49 -3.87
N SER A 280 -22.38 0.84 -3.67
CA SER A 280 -23.70 1.49 -3.72
C SER A 280 -24.17 2.00 -2.36
N GLY A 281 -23.36 1.81 -1.30
CA GLY A 281 -23.69 2.23 0.06
C GLY A 281 -24.82 1.41 0.70
N LEU A 282 -25.05 0.18 0.20
CA LEU A 282 -26.13 -0.69 0.67
C LEU A 282 -25.91 -1.10 2.12
N ARG A 283 -26.93 -0.91 2.97
CA ARG A 283 -26.93 -1.37 4.37
C ARG A 283 -27.63 -2.70 4.56
N SER A 284 -28.53 -3.07 3.64
CA SER A 284 -29.24 -4.34 3.59
C SER A 284 -29.55 -4.70 2.14
N LEU A 285 -29.73 -5.99 1.85
CA LEU A 285 -30.23 -6.46 0.55
C LEU A 285 -31.77 -6.29 0.49
N PRO A 286 -32.33 -5.68 -0.57
CA PRO A 286 -33.78 -5.53 -0.72
C PRO A 286 -34.44 -6.89 -0.96
N ALA A 287 -35.57 -7.15 -0.28
CA ALA A 287 -36.26 -8.44 -0.32
C ALA A 287 -36.77 -8.82 -1.72
N GLN A 288 -37.02 -7.83 -2.58
CA GLN A 288 -37.47 -8.01 -3.96
C GLN A 288 -36.41 -8.66 -4.85
N LEU A 289 -35.12 -8.49 -4.51
CA LEU A 289 -34.00 -9.11 -5.22
C LEU A 289 -33.98 -10.64 -5.03
N LEU A 290 -34.52 -11.13 -3.92
CA LEU A 290 -34.66 -12.55 -3.60
C LEU A 290 -35.76 -13.27 -4.39
N CYS A 291 -36.57 -12.53 -5.15
CA CYS A 291 -37.69 -13.06 -5.92
C CYS A 291 -37.37 -13.24 -7.42
N GLY A 292 -36.16 -12.90 -7.89
CA GLY A 292 -35.76 -13.00 -9.30
C GLY A 292 -35.20 -14.39 -9.67
N PRO A 293 -35.90 -15.22 -10.48
CA PRO A 293 -35.56 -16.64 -10.65
C PRO A 293 -34.44 -16.95 -11.68
N ARG A 294 -33.62 -15.98 -12.12
CA ARG A 294 -32.58 -16.21 -13.16
C ARG A 294 -31.20 -15.59 -12.89
N LEU A 295 -30.94 -15.13 -11.67
CA LEU A 295 -29.67 -14.48 -11.33
C LEU A 295 -28.52 -15.49 -11.27
N THR A 296 -27.46 -15.28 -12.05
CA THR A 296 -26.26 -16.15 -12.05
C THR A 296 -25.07 -15.51 -11.34
N VAL A 297 -24.93 -14.19 -11.38
CA VAL A 297 -23.85 -13.47 -10.68
C VAL A 297 -24.44 -12.35 -9.83
N LEU A 298 -24.05 -12.30 -8.55
CA LEU A 298 -24.38 -11.22 -7.63
C LEU A 298 -23.10 -10.62 -7.04
N ASP A 299 -22.79 -9.39 -7.44
CA ASP A 299 -21.64 -8.64 -6.91
C ASP A 299 -22.14 -7.47 -6.04
N ILE A 300 -21.92 -7.57 -4.73
CA ILE A 300 -22.36 -6.57 -3.74
C ILE A 300 -21.20 -6.12 -2.87
N ARG A 301 -19.99 -6.08 -3.45
CA ARG A 301 -18.75 -5.70 -2.76
C ARG A 301 -18.72 -4.23 -2.37
N ASP A 302 -17.85 -3.87 -1.42
CA ASP A 302 -17.64 -2.47 -0.99
C ASP A 302 -18.97 -1.79 -0.54
N ASN A 303 -19.78 -2.49 0.24
CA ASN A 303 -21.03 -1.95 0.80
C ASN A 303 -20.97 -1.94 2.35
N LEU A 304 -22.08 -1.62 3.00
CA LEU A 304 -22.20 -1.50 4.45
C LEU A 304 -23.11 -2.60 5.02
N LEU A 305 -23.19 -3.76 4.36
CA LEU A 305 -24.05 -4.87 4.78
C LEU A 305 -23.54 -5.46 6.10
N THR A 306 -24.43 -5.64 7.06
CA THR A 306 -24.11 -6.24 8.37
C THR A 306 -24.59 -7.68 8.50
N GLU A 307 -25.61 -8.04 7.74
CA GLU A 307 -26.21 -9.36 7.69
C GLU A 307 -26.68 -9.66 6.26
N LEU A 308 -26.76 -10.95 5.94
CA LEU A 308 -27.44 -11.44 4.74
C LEU A 308 -28.78 -12.02 5.14
N PRO A 309 -29.84 -11.83 4.33
CA PRO A 309 -31.15 -12.40 4.62
C PRO A 309 -31.08 -13.94 4.56
N ASN A 310 -31.73 -14.61 5.52
CA ASN A 310 -31.80 -16.08 5.54
C ASN A 310 -32.47 -16.67 4.29
N ASP A 311 -33.34 -15.92 3.62
CA ASP A 311 -34.01 -16.28 2.37
C ASP A 311 -33.10 -16.20 1.11
N ILE A 312 -31.78 -16.01 1.25
CA ILE A 312 -30.84 -15.90 0.11
C ILE A 312 -30.86 -17.14 -0.80
N TRP A 313 -31.22 -18.31 -0.25
CA TRP A 313 -31.38 -19.58 -0.98
C TRP A 313 -32.45 -19.55 -2.09
N ARG A 314 -33.33 -18.53 -2.11
CA ARG A 314 -34.31 -18.36 -3.19
C ARG A 314 -33.67 -18.09 -4.55
N LEU A 315 -32.41 -17.62 -4.57
CA LEU A 315 -31.61 -17.39 -5.78
C LEU A 315 -31.02 -18.69 -6.33
N LYS A 316 -31.87 -19.67 -6.65
CA LYS A 316 -31.45 -21.05 -6.95
C LYS A 316 -30.45 -21.21 -8.10
N GLY A 317 -30.44 -20.29 -9.07
CA GLY A 317 -29.53 -20.30 -10.22
C GLY A 317 -28.22 -19.54 -10.02
N LEU A 318 -27.92 -19.10 -8.80
CA LEU A 318 -26.74 -18.27 -8.51
C LEU A 318 -25.47 -19.11 -8.63
N GLN A 319 -24.56 -18.69 -9.50
CA GLN A 319 -23.28 -19.33 -9.79
C GLN A 319 -22.10 -18.59 -9.15
N GLU A 320 -22.17 -17.27 -9.04
CA GLU A 320 -21.11 -16.46 -8.42
C GLU A 320 -21.71 -15.42 -7.48
N MET A 321 -21.19 -15.36 -6.25
CA MET A 321 -21.60 -14.39 -5.24
C MET A 321 -20.36 -13.69 -4.67
N ARG A 322 -20.31 -12.36 -4.77
CA ARG A 322 -19.24 -11.54 -4.20
C ARG A 322 -19.78 -10.59 -3.14
N LEU A 323 -19.31 -10.78 -1.92
CA LEU A 323 -19.71 -10.14 -0.68
C LEU A 323 -18.55 -9.38 -0.02
N ASP A 324 -17.41 -9.28 -0.71
CA ASP A 324 -16.18 -8.72 -0.16
C ASP A 324 -16.39 -7.30 0.39
N ARG A 325 -15.66 -6.96 1.45
CA ARG A 325 -15.62 -5.60 2.01
C ARG A 325 -17.01 -5.09 2.40
N ASN A 326 -17.67 -5.89 3.22
CA ASN A 326 -18.87 -5.52 3.95
C ASN A 326 -18.57 -5.62 5.46
N ALA A 327 -19.59 -5.56 6.31
CA ALA A 327 -19.48 -5.72 7.76
C ALA A 327 -20.18 -7.01 8.26
N LEU A 328 -20.23 -8.06 7.42
CA LEU A 328 -20.90 -9.33 7.73
C LEU A 328 -20.22 -10.03 8.90
N ARG A 329 -21.01 -10.48 9.88
CA ARG A 329 -20.52 -11.23 11.06
C ARG A 329 -20.62 -12.74 10.93
N GLU A 330 -21.56 -13.20 10.11
CA GLU A 330 -21.87 -14.59 9.85
C GLU A 330 -22.43 -14.75 8.44
N LEU A 331 -22.32 -15.95 7.89
CA LEU A 331 -23.01 -16.36 6.67
C LEU A 331 -24.23 -17.21 7.04
N PRO A 332 -25.41 -16.96 6.44
CA PRO A 332 -26.64 -17.65 6.85
C PRO A 332 -26.62 -19.13 6.44
N ASP A 333 -27.24 -20.00 7.25
CA ASP A 333 -27.33 -21.44 6.98
C ASP A 333 -28.01 -21.77 5.65
N GLY A 334 -28.93 -20.92 5.20
CA GLY A 334 -29.58 -21.04 3.90
C GLY A 334 -28.60 -21.03 2.72
N LEU A 335 -27.39 -20.48 2.88
CA LEU A 335 -26.40 -20.41 1.80
C LEU A 335 -26.00 -21.79 1.24
N VAL A 336 -26.05 -22.83 2.08
CA VAL A 336 -25.71 -24.22 1.72
C VAL A 336 -26.71 -24.80 0.70
N GLN A 337 -27.91 -24.21 0.57
CA GLN A 337 -28.95 -24.66 -0.37
C GLN A 337 -28.75 -24.12 -1.80
N LEU A 338 -27.74 -23.29 -2.04
CA LEU A 338 -27.41 -22.77 -3.38
C LEU A 338 -26.58 -23.81 -4.16
N HIS A 339 -27.27 -24.79 -4.73
CA HIS A 339 -26.65 -25.94 -5.40
C HIS A 339 -25.83 -25.57 -6.65
N ASP A 340 -26.17 -24.47 -7.34
CA ASP A 340 -25.48 -24.02 -8.56
C ASP A 340 -24.29 -23.09 -8.28
N LEU A 341 -23.98 -22.78 -7.01
CA LEU A 341 -22.96 -21.79 -6.65
C LEU A 341 -21.55 -22.36 -6.86
N HIS A 342 -20.80 -21.79 -7.79
CA HIS A 342 -19.43 -22.16 -8.14
C HIS A 342 -18.39 -21.35 -7.38
N THR A 343 -18.66 -20.06 -7.18
CA THR A 343 -17.72 -19.10 -6.59
C THR A 343 -18.40 -18.30 -5.49
N LEU A 344 -17.86 -18.36 -4.28
CA LEU A 344 -18.27 -17.52 -3.16
C LEU A 344 -17.07 -16.71 -2.68
N SER A 345 -17.20 -15.39 -2.72
CA SER A 345 -16.20 -14.46 -2.17
C SER A 345 -16.81 -13.62 -1.06
N ALA A 346 -16.24 -13.66 0.13
CA ALA A 346 -16.63 -12.86 1.28
C ALA A 346 -15.41 -12.35 2.05
N ALA A 347 -14.39 -11.91 1.32
CA ALA A 347 -13.16 -11.34 1.85
C ALA A 347 -13.39 -10.05 2.64
N GLN A 348 -12.53 -9.74 3.61
CA GLN A 348 -12.53 -8.45 4.33
C GLN A 348 -13.89 -8.13 4.97
N ASN A 349 -14.48 -9.11 5.65
CA ASN A 349 -15.67 -8.95 6.49
C ASN A 349 -15.29 -9.14 7.97
N ARG A 350 -16.27 -9.38 8.85
CA ARG A 350 -16.07 -9.70 10.27
C ARG A 350 -16.58 -11.09 10.59
N ILE A 351 -16.48 -12.02 9.64
CA ILE A 351 -17.08 -13.35 9.75
C ILE A 351 -16.31 -14.15 10.81
N THR A 352 -17.05 -14.67 11.79
CA THR A 352 -16.51 -15.51 12.87
C THR A 352 -16.93 -16.96 12.74
N THR A 353 -18.14 -17.20 12.21
CA THR A 353 -18.75 -18.51 12.04
C THR A 353 -19.09 -18.77 10.57
N LEU A 354 -19.03 -20.03 10.17
CA LEU A 354 -19.43 -20.50 8.85
C LEU A 354 -20.54 -21.55 9.01
N PRO A 355 -21.53 -21.59 8.10
CA PRO A 355 -22.65 -22.50 8.20
C PRO A 355 -22.21 -23.96 8.03
N ALA A 356 -22.86 -24.85 8.79
CA ALA A 356 -22.55 -26.28 8.76
C ALA A 356 -22.83 -26.87 7.37
N GLY A 357 -21.87 -27.59 6.80
CA GLY A 357 -21.96 -28.16 5.47
C GLY A 357 -21.54 -27.22 4.34
N LEU A 358 -21.15 -25.96 4.59
CA LEU A 358 -20.63 -25.07 3.54
C LEU A 358 -19.43 -25.68 2.81
N LEU A 359 -18.52 -26.32 3.56
CA LEU A 359 -17.31 -26.94 3.01
C LEU A 359 -17.55 -28.38 2.52
N GLY A 360 -18.67 -29.00 2.90
CA GLY A 360 -18.90 -30.43 2.70
C GLY A 360 -20.12 -30.84 1.87
N HIS A 361 -21.10 -29.96 1.68
CA HIS A 361 -22.41 -30.27 1.06
C HIS A 361 -22.69 -29.48 -0.23
N MET A 362 -21.91 -28.45 -0.54
CA MET A 362 -22.10 -27.69 -1.77
C MET A 362 -21.49 -28.43 -2.96
N GLU A 363 -22.35 -29.07 -3.76
CA GLU A 363 -21.93 -29.95 -4.88
C GLU A 363 -21.30 -29.23 -6.07
N ALA A 364 -21.50 -27.90 -6.22
CA ALA A 364 -20.93 -27.12 -7.32
C ALA A 364 -19.82 -26.15 -6.89
N LEU A 365 -19.59 -25.95 -5.58
CA LEU A 365 -18.68 -24.92 -5.09
C LEU A 365 -17.23 -25.30 -5.38
N ARG A 366 -16.59 -24.51 -6.24
CA ARG A 366 -15.21 -24.73 -6.69
C ARG A 366 -14.23 -23.75 -6.06
N SER A 367 -14.65 -22.53 -5.78
CA SER A 367 -13.82 -21.45 -5.26
C SER A 367 -14.45 -20.77 -4.05
N LEU A 368 -13.70 -20.69 -2.96
CA LEU A 368 -14.11 -20.04 -1.72
C LEU A 368 -13.03 -19.07 -1.23
N THR A 369 -13.36 -17.78 -1.17
CA THR A 369 -12.46 -16.72 -0.70
C THR A 369 -13.01 -16.08 0.57
N LEU A 370 -12.33 -16.29 1.70
CA LEU A 370 -12.71 -15.82 3.04
C LEU A 370 -11.56 -15.08 3.74
N ASN A 371 -10.62 -14.53 2.97
CA ASN A 371 -9.46 -13.87 3.53
C ASN A 371 -9.81 -12.61 4.33
N SER A 372 -8.97 -12.26 5.31
CA SER A 372 -9.12 -11.09 6.17
C SER A 372 -10.47 -11.06 6.90
N ASN A 373 -10.83 -12.17 7.54
CA ASN A 373 -11.99 -12.29 8.44
C ASN A 373 -11.50 -12.62 9.87
N LEU A 374 -12.42 -13.02 10.75
CA LEU A 374 -12.14 -13.37 12.14
C LEU A 374 -12.38 -14.87 12.39
N LEU A 375 -12.14 -15.72 11.38
CA LEU A 375 -12.40 -17.16 11.48
C LEU A 375 -11.38 -17.84 12.39
N GLU A 376 -11.89 -18.69 13.28
CA GLU A 376 -11.10 -19.59 14.11
C GLU A 376 -11.13 -21.02 13.56
N ALA A 377 -10.17 -21.87 13.97
CA ALA A 377 -10.09 -23.25 13.50
C ALA A 377 -11.36 -24.07 13.80
N ALA A 378 -12.05 -23.77 14.90
CA ALA A 378 -13.31 -24.39 15.27
C ALA A 378 -14.43 -24.08 14.26
N ALA A 379 -14.49 -22.86 13.71
CA ALA A 379 -15.49 -22.46 12.73
C ALA A 379 -15.29 -23.19 11.39
N VAL A 380 -14.04 -23.34 10.94
CA VAL A 380 -13.71 -24.13 9.73
C VAL A 380 -14.05 -25.60 9.95
N SER A 381 -13.74 -26.14 11.14
CA SER A 381 -14.08 -27.52 11.50
C SER A 381 -15.59 -27.74 11.57
N ALA A 382 -16.36 -26.78 12.09
CA ALA A 382 -17.82 -26.84 12.16
C ALA A 382 -18.46 -26.77 10.76
N ALA A 383 -17.94 -25.93 9.86
CA ALA A 383 -18.41 -25.85 8.47
C ALA A 383 -18.15 -27.14 7.66
N ALA A 384 -17.17 -27.94 8.09
CA ALA A 384 -16.90 -29.26 7.52
C ALA A 384 -17.89 -30.34 8.01
N GLN A 385 -18.56 -30.14 9.14
CA GLN A 385 -19.51 -31.10 9.70
C GLN A 385 -20.80 -31.13 8.87
N LYS A 386 -21.43 -32.31 8.76
CA LYS A 386 -22.74 -32.45 8.13
C LYS A 386 -23.77 -31.66 8.97
N PRO A 387 -24.70 -30.90 8.35
CA PRO A 387 -25.79 -30.28 9.09
C PRO A 387 -26.59 -31.37 9.78
N VAL A 388 -26.85 -31.19 11.08
CA VAL A 388 -27.63 -32.15 11.88
C VAL A 388 -29.03 -32.20 11.29
N ARG A 389 -29.42 -33.34 10.70
CA ARG A 389 -30.80 -33.55 10.26
C ARG A 389 -31.70 -33.53 11.49
N GLU A 390 -32.49 -32.47 11.65
CA GLU A 390 -33.70 -32.49 12.49
C GLU A 390 -34.68 -33.50 11.87
N ASN A 391 -34.48 -34.77 12.18
CA ASN A 391 -35.45 -35.87 12.23
C ASN A 391 -34.64 -37.16 12.30
N GLY A 392 -34.59 -37.73 13.50
CA GLY A 392 -33.83 -38.93 13.78
C GLY A 392 -34.35 -40.13 12.99
N HIS A 393 -33.60 -40.55 11.98
CA HIS A 393 -33.44 -41.95 11.60
C HIS A 393 -32.03 -42.10 11.00
N ALA A 394 -31.12 -42.66 11.81
CA ALA A 394 -29.83 -43.10 11.36
C ALA A 394 -30.03 -44.33 10.45
N ASN A 395 -29.86 -44.15 9.14
CA ASN A 395 -29.43 -45.25 8.29
C ASN A 395 -27.89 -45.20 8.27
N GLU A 396 -27.29 -46.02 9.12
CA GLU A 396 -25.92 -46.50 8.96
C GLU A 396 -25.90 -47.36 7.70
N GLY A 397 -25.25 -46.91 6.62
CA GLY A 397 -25.22 -47.74 5.41
C GLY A 397 -24.62 -47.19 4.12
N ASP A 398 -24.34 -45.90 3.97
CA ASP A 398 -23.74 -45.39 2.72
C ASP A 398 -22.31 -44.89 2.95
N GLY A 399 -21.37 -45.56 2.27
CA GLY A 399 -19.94 -45.34 2.37
C GLY A 399 -19.50 -44.01 1.80
N VAL A 400 -18.47 -43.43 2.46
CA VAL A 400 -17.53 -42.40 2.00
C VAL A 400 -18.00 -41.63 0.75
N GLU A 401 -19.06 -40.83 0.91
CA GLU A 401 -19.44 -39.84 -0.09
C GLU A 401 -18.42 -38.71 -0.04
N SER A 402 -17.61 -38.62 -1.09
CA SER A 402 -16.63 -37.56 -1.34
C SER A 402 -17.24 -36.19 -1.04
N LEU A 403 -16.62 -35.42 -0.13
CA LEU A 403 -16.90 -33.99 0.03
C LEU A 403 -16.70 -33.28 -1.33
N GLY A 404 -17.47 -32.22 -1.58
CA GLY A 404 -17.71 -31.58 -2.89
C GLY A 404 -16.47 -31.12 -3.71
N PRO A 405 -16.67 -30.53 -4.91
CA PRO A 405 -15.61 -30.26 -5.91
C PRO A 405 -14.72 -29.05 -5.58
N LEU A 406 -14.54 -28.75 -4.29
CA LEU A 406 -13.85 -27.55 -3.84
C LEU A 406 -12.37 -27.64 -4.24
N SER A 407 -11.96 -26.69 -5.07
CA SER A 407 -10.66 -26.70 -5.72
C SER A 407 -9.75 -25.57 -5.25
N HIS A 408 -10.32 -24.40 -4.94
CA HIS A 408 -9.58 -23.21 -4.53
C HIS A 408 -10.14 -22.67 -3.23
N VAL A 409 -9.28 -22.52 -2.22
CA VAL A 409 -9.65 -22.01 -0.90
C VAL A 409 -8.63 -20.97 -0.46
N ASP A 410 -9.10 -19.75 -0.17
CA ASP A 410 -8.30 -18.68 0.43
C ASP A 410 -8.84 -18.33 1.83
N LEU A 411 -8.06 -18.67 2.85
CA LEU A 411 -8.32 -18.42 4.28
C LEU A 411 -7.28 -17.47 4.88
N ARG A 412 -6.58 -16.71 4.04
CA ARG A 412 -5.48 -15.84 4.45
C ARG A 412 -5.93 -14.77 5.45
N GLY A 413 -5.12 -14.44 6.46
CA GLY A 413 -5.41 -13.30 7.34
C GLY A 413 -6.61 -13.51 8.28
N ASN A 414 -6.82 -14.75 8.74
CA ASN A 414 -7.82 -15.10 9.74
C ASN A 414 -7.15 -15.32 11.11
N SER A 415 -7.88 -15.91 12.07
CA SER A 415 -7.37 -16.27 13.40
C SER A 415 -7.21 -17.79 13.56
N LEU A 416 -6.87 -18.50 12.48
CA LEU A 416 -6.67 -19.95 12.54
C LEU A 416 -5.43 -20.28 13.38
N CYS A 417 -5.54 -21.25 14.29
CA CYS A 417 -4.45 -21.64 15.19
C CYS A 417 -4.42 -23.14 15.44
N GLY A 418 -3.31 -23.63 16.00
CA GLY A 418 -3.14 -25.03 16.38
C GLY A 418 -2.71 -25.95 15.24
N SER A 419 -3.13 -27.22 15.32
CA SER A 419 -2.82 -28.25 14.32
C SER A 419 -4.01 -28.45 13.40
N ILE A 420 -3.80 -28.29 12.10
CA ILE A 420 -4.83 -28.48 11.07
C ILE A 420 -4.49 -29.74 10.29
N VAL A 421 -5.43 -30.67 10.23
CA VAL A 421 -5.33 -31.91 9.44
C VAL A 421 -6.48 -31.91 8.44
N LEU A 422 -6.18 -31.97 7.15
CA LEU A 422 -7.18 -32.03 6.09
C LEU A 422 -7.06 -33.38 5.36
N ALA A 423 -7.92 -34.34 5.71
CA ALA A 423 -7.93 -35.67 5.12
C ALA A 423 -8.95 -35.83 3.97
N ASP A 424 -10.11 -35.19 4.09
CA ASP A 424 -11.29 -35.54 3.27
C ASP A 424 -11.52 -34.63 2.04
N TYR A 425 -10.59 -33.72 1.73
CA TYR A 425 -10.73 -32.71 0.65
C TYR A 425 -9.92 -33.06 -0.61
N GLY A 426 -10.05 -34.29 -1.11
CA GLY A 426 -9.20 -34.82 -2.19
C GLY A 426 -9.23 -34.05 -3.53
N ALA A 427 -10.24 -33.20 -3.78
CA ALA A 427 -10.35 -32.37 -4.98
C ALA A 427 -9.57 -31.04 -4.92
N LEU A 428 -9.03 -30.67 -3.75
CA LEU A 428 -8.41 -29.37 -3.53
C LEU A 428 -7.12 -29.24 -4.35
N THR A 429 -7.01 -28.19 -5.16
CA THR A 429 -5.85 -27.90 -6.00
C THR A 429 -5.06 -26.69 -5.53
N SER A 430 -5.70 -25.75 -4.83
CA SER A 430 -5.08 -24.53 -4.32
C SER A 430 -5.57 -24.20 -2.92
N LEU A 431 -4.63 -23.98 -2.00
CA LEU A 431 -4.91 -23.59 -0.62
C LEU A 431 -4.01 -22.43 -0.21
N ASP A 432 -4.61 -21.35 0.28
CA ASP A 432 -3.91 -20.25 0.95
C ASP A 432 -4.37 -20.15 2.41
N VAL A 433 -3.45 -20.40 3.34
CA VAL A 433 -3.65 -20.27 4.79
C VAL A 433 -2.67 -19.27 5.40
N SER A 434 -2.11 -18.37 4.59
CA SER A 434 -1.09 -17.42 5.01
C SER A 434 -1.61 -16.42 6.05
N PHE A 435 -0.72 -15.81 6.83
CA PHE A 435 -1.06 -14.80 7.85
C PHE A 435 -2.09 -15.29 8.86
N ASN A 436 -1.88 -16.49 9.39
CA ASN A 436 -2.64 -17.08 10.48
C ASN A 436 -1.67 -17.40 11.64
N LYS A 437 -2.10 -18.20 12.63
CA LYS A 437 -1.30 -18.66 13.77
C LYS A 437 -1.19 -20.19 13.80
N VAL A 438 -1.16 -20.83 12.64
CA VAL A 438 -1.12 -22.29 12.51
C VAL A 438 0.27 -22.80 12.91
N GLN A 439 0.32 -23.86 13.73
CA GLN A 439 1.56 -24.42 14.26
C GLN A 439 1.96 -25.74 13.58
N SER A 440 0.98 -26.52 13.13
CA SER A 440 1.17 -27.78 12.42
C SER A 440 0.14 -27.90 11.31
N LEU A 441 0.59 -28.27 10.12
CA LEU A 441 -0.25 -28.42 8.95
C LEU A 441 0.04 -29.75 8.27
N ASP A 442 -0.93 -30.67 8.34
CA ASP A 442 -0.88 -31.99 7.72
C ASP A 442 -1.89 -32.09 6.58
N LEU A 443 -1.35 -32.11 5.36
CA LEU A 443 -2.07 -32.20 4.10
C LEU A 443 -1.60 -33.41 3.29
N ALA A 444 -1.03 -34.43 3.94
CA ALA A 444 -0.51 -35.61 3.25
C ALA A 444 -1.58 -36.37 2.45
N ALA A 445 -2.85 -36.25 2.83
CA ALA A 445 -3.98 -36.85 2.11
C ALA A 445 -4.38 -36.10 0.82
N LEU A 446 -3.95 -34.86 0.63
CA LEU A 446 -4.39 -34.00 -0.49
C LEU A 446 -3.55 -34.23 -1.75
N GLU A 447 -3.76 -35.36 -2.43
CA GLU A 447 -2.93 -35.76 -3.58
C GLU A 447 -3.07 -34.86 -4.83
N GLN A 448 -4.17 -34.11 -4.96
CA GLN A 448 -4.42 -33.20 -6.08
C GLN A 448 -3.93 -31.77 -5.84
N LEU A 449 -3.37 -31.49 -4.67
CA LEU A 449 -2.90 -30.15 -4.30
C LEU A 449 -1.73 -29.74 -5.21
N ARG A 450 -1.90 -28.61 -5.89
CA ARG A 450 -0.90 -28.04 -6.81
C ARG A 450 -0.22 -26.82 -6.21
N ARG A 451 -0.97 -25.97 -5.51
CA ARG A 451 -0.46 -24.73 -4.93
C ARG A 451 -0.78 -24.65 -3.45
N LEU A 452 0.26 -24.45 -2.65
CA LEU A 452 0.12 -24.20 -1.22
C LEU A 452 0.84 -22.90 -0.86
N HIS A 453 0.08 -21.96 -0.33
CA HIS A 453 0.61 -20.77 0.33
C HIS A 453 0.29 -20.85 1.82
N CYS A 454 1.33 -20.82 2.65
CA CYS A 454 1.20 -20.86 4.11
C CYS A 454 2.20 -19.91 4.78
N ALA A 455 2.44 -18.77 4.15
CA ALA A 455 3.36 -17.74 4.60
C ALA A 455 2.95 -17.13 5.94
N SER A 456 3.91 -16.65 6.74
CA SER A 456 3.65 -15.91 7.99
C SER A 456 2.68 -16.63 8.94
N ASN A 457 3.06 -17.84 9.34
CA ASN A 457 2.40 -18.64 10.37
C ASN A 457 3.41 -18.99 11.48
N GLU A 458 3.06 -19.92 12.37
CA GLU A 458 3.97 -20.45 13.39
C GLU A 458 4.36 -21.91 13.10
N LEU A 459 4.39 -22.31 11.82
CA LEU A 459 4.54 -23.71 11.43
C LEU A 459 5.88 -24.27 11.86
N ARG A 460 5.85 -25.37 12.61
CA ARG A 460 7.01 -26.21 12.94
C ARG A 460 7.01 -27.52 12.16
N HIS A 461 5.82 -28.00 11.82
CA HIS A 461 5.59 -29.24 11.10
C HIS A 461 4.73 -28.97 9.86
N LEU A 462 5.20 -29.45 8.71
CA LEU A 462 4.52 -29.36 7.43
C LEU A 462 4.67 -30.71 6.70
N ALA A 463 3.54 -31.40 6.53
CA ALA A 463 3.46 -32.68 5.85
C ALA A 463 2.55 -32.57 4.62
N LEU A 464 3.05 -32.95 3.45
CA LEU A 464 2.40 -32.75 2.15
C LEU A 464 2.48 -33.99 1.26
N SER A 465 1.53 -34.13 0.34
CA SER A 465 1.67 -35.03 -0.81
C SER A 465 2.38 -34.32 -1.96
N GLY A 466 3.47 -34.89 -2.49
CA GLY A 466 4.16 -34.31 -3.64
C GLY A 466 3.57 -34.67 -5.01
N ARG A 467 2.50 -35.47 -5.07
CA ARG A 467 2.02 -36.09 -6.33
C ARG A 467 1.65 -35.09 -7.42
N SER A 468 1.04 -33.96 -7.04
CA SER A 468 0.59 -32.91 -7.96
C SER A 468 1.20 -31.54 -7.67
N LEU A 469 2.07 -31.42 -6.67
CA LEU A 469 2.54 -30.15 -6.15
C LEU A 469 3.42 -29.41 -7.18
N GLU A 470 3.01 -28.19 -7.52
CA GLU A 470 3.66 -27.28 -8.46
C GLU A 470 4.29 -26.07 -7.76
N VAL A 471 3.65 -25.54 -6.71
CA VAL A 471 4.09 -24.34 -5.97
C VAL A 471 3.97 -24.57 -4.48
N LEU A 472 5.09 -24.35 -3.75
CA LEU A 472 5.13 -24.36 -2.29
C LEU A 472 5.75 -23.06 -1.78
N VAL A 473 4.93 -22.22 -1.14
CA VAL A 473 5.34 -20.93 -0.57
C VAL A 473 5.03 -20.96 0.93
N ALA A 474 6.07 -21.13 1.75
CA ALA A 474 5.98 -21.19 3.21
C ALA A 474 6.97 -20.24 3.93
N PRO A 475 7.17 -18.99 3.48
CA PRO A 475 8.13 -18.10 4.12
C PRO A 475 7.65 -17.60 5.47
N ASN A 476 8.57 -17.16 6.32
CA ASN A 476 8.28 -16.56 7.63
C ASN A 476 7.51 -17.53 8.55
N ASN A 477 8.12 -18.70 8.80
CA ASN A 477 7.62 -19.76 9.67
C ASN A 477 8.75 -20.23 10.61
N LYS A 478 8.55 -21.34 11.32
CA LYS A 478 9.54 -21.95 12.23
C LYS A 478 9.91 -23.37 11.78
N LEU A 479 9.91 -23.60 10.47
CA LEU A 479 10.15 -24.93 9.90
C LEU A 479 11.63 -25.29 10.04
N GLN A 480 11.90 -26.46 10.62
CA GLN A 480 13.23 -27.07 10.64
C GLN A 480 13.39 -28.13 9.54
N MET A 481 12.28 -28.71 9.10
CA MET A 481 12.19 -29.66 8.00
C MET A 481 10.81 -29.61 7.33
N VAL A 482 10.74 -30.07 6.08
CA VAL A 482 9.49 -30.19 5.31
C VAL A 482 9.34 -31.64 4.84
N GLN A 483 8.25 -32.29 5.24
CA GLN A 483 7.95 -33.68 4.88
C GLN A 483 7.05 -33.68 3.64
N VAL A 484 7.51 -34.33 2.57
CA VAL A 484 6.74 -34.47 1.33
C VAL A 484 6.87 -35.90 0.83
N GLU A 485 5.75 -36.63 0.82
CA GLU A 485 5.69 -38.02 0.34
C GLU A 485 4.47 -38.25 -0.56
N PRO A 486 4.64 -38.75 -1.80
CA PRO A 486 5.90 -39.01 -2.50
C PRO A 486 6.66 -37.71 -2.87
N PRO A 487 7.94 -37.77 -3.28
CA PRO A 487 8.71 -36.60 -3.74
C PRO A 487 8.01 -35.78 -4.85
N PRO A 488 8.07 -34.44 -4.81
CA PRO A 488 7.30 -33.60 -5.72
C PRO A 488 8.00 -33.37 -7.08
N SER A 489 7.73 -34.24 -8.05
CA SER A 489 8.38 -34.19 -9.37
C SER A 489 7.90 -33.07 -10.29
N ARG A 490 6.74 -32.44 -9.98
CA ARG A 490 6.13 -31.35 -10.76
C ARG A 490 6.41 -29.95 -10.19
N LEU A 491 7.18 -29.87 -9.10
CA LEU A 491 7.46 -28.61 -8.41
C LEU A 491 8.21 -27.64 -9.33
N GLN A 492 7.70 -26.41 -9.44
CA GLN A 492 8.23 -25.33 -10.26
C GLN A 492 8.76 -24.17 -9.42
N GLU A 493 8.14 -23.93 -8.26
CA GLU A 493 8.51 -22.86 -7.34
C GLU A 493 8.54 -23.37 -5.89
N LEU A 494 9.64 -23.09 -5.21
CA LEU A 494 9.84 -23.41 -3.80
C LEU A 494 10.35 -22.18 -3.05
N ASP A 495 9.55 -21.65 -2.13
CA ASP A 495 9.95 -20.62 -1.19
C ASP A 495 9.80 -21.14 0.24
N LEU A 496 10.95 -21.38 0.88
CA LEU A 496 11.08 -21.74 2.30
C LEU A 496 11.92 -20.68 3.05
N SER A 497 11.93 -19.44 2.56
CA SER A 497 12.72 -18.36 3.17
C SER A 497 12.24 -18.00 4.58
N ARG A 498 13.11 -17.41 5.40
CA ARG A 498 12.77 -16.98 6.78
C ARG A 498 12.18 -18.13 7.61
N ASN A 499 12.95 -19.22 7.71
CA ASN A 499 12.63 -20.40 8.50
C ASN A 499 13.86 -20.81 9.35
N GLU A 500 13.82 -21.97 9.99
CA GLU A 500 14.89 -22.50 10.83
C GLU A 500 15.58 -23.72 10.19
N LEU A 501 15.62 -23.79 8.85
CA LEU A 501 16.19 -24.95 8.14
C LEU A 501 17.70 -25.01 8.34
N THR A 502 18.20 -26.16 8.79
CA THR A 502 19.65 -26.44 8.89
C THR A 502 20.21 -27.14 7.65
N MET A 503 19.34 -27.78 6.87
CA MET A 503 19.65 -28.45 5.61
C MET A 503 18.50 -28.35 4.62
N MET A 504 18.80 -28.47 3.32
CA MET A 504 17.77 -28.53 2.28
C MET A 504 17.11 -29.92 2.23
N PRO A 505 15.84 -30.02 1.78
CA PRO A 505 15.15 -31.30 1.67
C PRO A 505 15.82 -32.27 0.68
N SER A 506 15.91 -33.55 1.05
CA SER A 506 16.54 -34.59 0.22
C SER A 506 15.80 -34.89 -1.08
N TRP A 507 14.48 -34.69 -1.10
CA TRP A 507 13.62 -34.95 -2.26
C TRP A 507 13.83 -33.97 -3.43
N LEU A 508 14.62 -32.90 -3.26
CA LEU A 508 14.94 -31.94 -4.33
C LEU A 508 15.59 -32.60 -5.56
N VAL A 509 16.18 -33.78 -5.41
CA VAL A 509 16.76 -34.57 -6.51
C VAL A 509 15.74 -34.95 -7.59
N GLU A 510 14.46 -35.09 -7.22
CA GLU A 510 13.39 -35.49 -8.15
C GLU A 510 12.70 -34.28 -8.83
N CYS A 511 12.96 -33.05 -8.36
CA CYS A 511 12.28 -31.83 -8.80
C CYS A 511 12.83 -31.26 -10.12
N ARG A 512 12.77 -32.04 -11.22
CA ARG A 512 13.37 -31.65 -12.51
C ARG A 512 12.73 -30.40 -13.16
N GLY A 513 11.50 -30.06 -12.80
CA GLY A 513 10.77 -28.88 -13.29
C GLY A 513 11.04 -27.58 -12.53
N LEU A 514 11.87 -27.63 -11.47
CA LEU A 514 12.04 -26.52 -10.54
C LEU A 514 12.77 -25.34 -11.20
N SER A 515 12.13 -24.17 -11.14
CA SER A 515 12.56 -22.96 -11.83
C SER A 515 13.07 -21.86 -10.89
N SER A 516 12.53 -21.83 -9.67
CA SER A 516 12.87 -20.86 -8.64
C SER A 516 12.96 -21.54 -7.29
N ILE A 517 14.05 -21.25 -6.56
CA ILE A 517 14.26 -21.70 -5.18
C ILE A 517 14.64 -20.48 -4.34
N ASP A 518 13.89 -20.26 -3.26
CA ASP A 518 14.26 -19.35 -2.19
C ASP A 518 14.36 -20.10 -0.85
N VAL A 519 15.57 -20.15 -0.32
CA VAL A 519 15.89 -20.68 1.00
C VAL A 519 16.67 -19.65 1.83
N SER A 520 16.48 -18.36 1.51
CA SER A 520 17.14 -17.27 2.21
C SER A 520 16.67 -17.14 3.67
N HIS A 521 17.48 -16.50 4.53
CA HIS A 521 17.15 -16.33 5.96
C HIS A 521 16.85 -17.67 6.66
N ASN A 522 17.80 -18.61 6.57
CA ASN A 522 17.76 -19.91 7.23
C ASN A 522 19.11 -20.16 7.95
N GLN A 523 19.34 -21.38 8.44
CA GLN A 523 20.56 -21.78 9.14
C GLN A 523 21.39 -22.78 8.32
N LEU A 524 21.32 -22.73 6.99
CA LEU A 524 21.99 -23.66 6.10
C LEU A 524 23.51 -23.49 6.19
N THR A 525 24.23 -24.61 6.32
CA THR A 525 25.70 -24.64 6.37
C THR A 525 26.35 -25.06 5.04
N SER A 526 25.60 -25.77 4.20
CA SER A 526 26.00 -26.22 2.87
C SER A 526 24.79 -26.34 1.93
N LEU A 527 25.03 -26.23 0.62
CA LEU A 527 24.05 -26.50 -0.43
C LEU A 527 24.37 -27.83 -1.12
N PRO A 528 23.38 -28.68 -1.42
CA PRO A 528 23.62 -29.94 -2.12
C PRO A 528 23.91 -29.68 -3.61
N GLU A 529 24.83 -30.46 -4.18
CA GLU A 529 25.25 -30.34 -5.59
C GLU A 529 24.07 -30.42 -6.56
N VAL A 530 23.08 -31.27 -6.24
CA VAL A 530 21.90 -31.53 -7.06
C VAL A 530 21.14 -30.26 -7.46
N VAL A 531 21.11 -29.23 -6.62
CA VAL A 531 20.41 -27.97 -6.91
C VAL A 531 21.02 -27.25 -8.10
N PHE A 532 22.34 -27.36 -8.26
CA PHE A 532 23.04 -26.79 -9.41
C PHE A 532 22.94 -27.70 -10.64
N LEU A 533 22.46 -28.93 -10.53
CA LEU A 533 22.28 -29.83 -11.68
C LEU A 533 20.84 -29.79 -12.23
N LEU A 534 19.95 -28.99 -11.65
CA LEU A 534 18.57 -28.84 -12.11
C LEU A 534 18.51 -28.11 -13.46
N PRO A 535 17.88 -28.69 -14.50
CA PRO A 535 17.99 -28.21 -15.88
C PRO A 535 17.21 -26.92 -16.17
N HIS A 536 16.23 -26.59 -15.34
CA HIS A 536 15.34 -25.45 -15.51
C HIS A 536 15.46 -24.41 -14.40
N LEU A 537 16.44 -24.52 -13.51
CA LEU A 537 16.62 -23.57 -12.42
C LEU A 537 17.15 -22.25 -12.96
N HIS A 538 16.35 -21.19 -12.86
CA HIS A 538 16.69 -19.85 -13.32
C HIS A 538 17.07 -18.94 -12.14
N THR A 539 16.42 -19.12 -10.99
CA THR A 539 16.59 -18.27 -9.81
C THR A 539 16.94 -19.12 -8.61
N MET A 540 18.08 -18.81 -7.98
CA MET A 540 18.48 -19.42 -6.71
C MET A 540 18.82 -18.33 -5.70
N GLN A 541 18.10 -18.33 -4.58
CA GLN A 541 18.29 -17.42 -3.46
C GLN A 541 18.62 -18.22 -2.20
N ALA A 542 19.83 -18.03 -1.69
CA ALA A 542 20.31 -18.66 -0.45
C ALA A 542 21.09 -17.65 0.41
N GLY A 543 20.71 -16.37 0.34
CA GLY A 543 21.27 -15.31 1.18
C GLY A 543 20.87 -15.45 2.65
N HIS A 544 21.58 -14.78 3.56
CA HIS A 544 21.34 -14.82 5.00
C HIS A 544 21.30 -16.26 5.55
N ASN A 545 22.39 -16.99 5.31
CA ASN A 545 22.62 -18.35 5.81
C ASN A 545 24.04 -18.44 6.40
N SER A 546 24.50 -19.64 6.74
CA SER A 546 25.85 -19.90 7.28
C SER A 546 26.74 -20.68 6.31
N LEU A 547 26.57 -20.46 5.00
CA LEU A 547 27.32 -21.18 3.97
C LEU A 547 28.80 -20.81 4.00
N ARG A 548 29.68 -21.81 4.10
CA ARG A 548 31.15 -21.64 4.08
C ARG A 548 31.77 -21.85 2.71
N SER A 549 31.14 -22.71 1.90
CA SER A 549 31.55 -23.02 0.53
C SER A 549 30.33 -23.47 -0.28
N LEU A 550 30.47 -23.43 -1.59
CA LEU A 550 29.51 -24.02 -2.53
C LEU A 550 30.04 -25.38 -3.04
N PRO A 551 29.17 -26.29 -3.51
CA PRO A 551 29.61 -27.54 -4.12
C PRO A 551 30.43 -27.28 -5.39
N THR A 552 31.40 -28.15 -5.67
CA THR A 552 32.22 -28.06 -6.88
C THR A 552 31.44 -28.66 -8.04
N ILE A 553 31.24 -27.89 -9.10
CA ILE A 553 30.48 -28.31 -10.28
C ILE A 553 31.42 -28.29 -11.48
N GLN A 554 31.48 -29.38 -12.22
CA GLN A 554 32.31 -29.52 -13.42
C GLN A 554 31.45 -29.89 -14.63
N ASN A 555 31.81 -29.34 -15.79
CA ASN A 555 31.23 -29.70 -17.09
C ASN A 555 29.70 -29.56 -17.20
N ALA A 556 29.10 -28.58 -16.51
CA ALA A 556 27.67 -28.31 -16.56
C ALA A 556 27.37 -27.01 -17.33
N ASN A 557 26.24 -26.96 -18.04
CA ASN A 557 25.71 -25.72 -18.63
C ASN A 557 24.46 -25.31 -17.83
N LEU A 558 24.65 -24.40 -16.89
CA LEU A 558 23.62 -24.02 -15.93
C LEU A 558 22.65 -23.02 -16.54
N SER A 559 21.35 -23.23 -16.31
CA SER A 559 20.27 -22.32 -16.74
C SER A 559 20.15 -21.07 -15.84
N LEU A 560 20.95 -20.98 -14.78
CA LEU A 560 20.88 -19.93 -13.77
C LEU A 560 21.05 -18.54 -14.38
N GLN A 561 20.09 -17.67 -14.06
CA GLN A 561 20.07 -16.25 -14.41
C GLN A 561 20.29 -15.36 -13.19
N ILE A 562 19.81 -15.77 -12.02
CA ILE A 562 19.93 -15.02 -10.76
C ILE A 562 20.50 -15.96 -9.69
N LEU A 563 21.66 -15.59 -9.12
CA LEU A 563 22.27 -16.28 -8.00
C LEU A 563 22.53 -15.28 -6.86
N ARG A 564 21.84 -15.46 -5.74
CA ARG A 564 21.93 -14.60 -4.55
C ARG A 564 22.44 -15.38 -3.35
N LEU A 565 23.61 -14.97 -2.86
CA LEU A 565 24.37 -15.62 -1.79
C LEU A 565 24.85 -14.61 -0.74
N GLN A 566 24.21 -13.44 -0.65
CA GLN A 566 24.61 -12.39 0.29
C GLN A 566 24.49 -12.83 1.75
N SER A 567 25.26 -12.23 2.65
CA SER A 567 25.22 -12.52 4.09
C SER A 567 25.42 -14.02 4.38
N ASN A 568 26.61 -14.49 4.01
CA ASN A 568 27.09 -15.86 4.26
C ASN A 568 28.56 -15.80 4.75
N ALA A 569 29.24 -16.93 4.83
CA ALA A 569 30.63 -17.02 5.27
C ALA A 569 31.59 -17.51 4.15
N LEU A 570 31.25 -17.26 2.87
CA LEU A 570 32.03 -17.74 1.73
C LEU A 570 33.40 -17.08 1.68
N THR A 571 34.47 -17.89 1.59
CA THR A 571 35.85 -17.40 1.45
C THR A 571 36.34 -17.42 0.00
N ALA A 572 35.77 -18.30 -0.83
CA ALA A 572 36.02 -18.40 -2.26
C ALA A 572 34.80 -19.02 -2.97
N LEU A 573 34.67 -18.77 -4.27
CA LEU A 573 33.76 -19.51 -5.13
C LEU A 573 34.47 -20.75 -5.69
N PRO A 574 33.74 -21.86 -5.98
CA PRO A 574 34.33 -23.04 -6.60
C PRO A 574 34.96 -22.70 -7.96
N PRO A 575 36.09 -23.35 -8.32
CA PRO A 575 36.67 -23.23 -9.64
C PRO A 575 35.64 -23.55 -10.72
N HIS A 576 35.65 -22.81 -11.82
CA HIS A 576 34.76 -23.00 -12.98
C HIS A 576 33.24 -22.81 -12.76
N LEU A 577 32.75 -22.50 -11.54
CA LEU A 577 31.31 -22.25 -11.31
C LEU A 577 30.76 -21.21 -12.30
N LEU A 578 31.48 -20.11 -12.46
CA LEU A 578 31.08 -19.04 -13.37
C LEU A 578 31.21 -19.44 -14.84
N ASN A 579 32.10 -20.38 -15.19
CA ASN A 579 32.20 -20.90 -16.56
C ASN A 579 30.95 -21.70 -16.92
N CYS A 580 30.33 -22.34 -15.92
CA CYS A 580 29.10 -23.09 -16.07
C CYS A 580 27.86 -22.19 -16.14
N CYS A 581 27.91 -20.95 -15.63
CA CYS A 581 26.79 -20.00 -15.51
C CYS A 581 26.76 -18.93 -16.62
N ASN A 582 26.80 -19.31 -17.91
CA ASN A 582 26.88 -18.35 -19.02
C ASN A 582 25.63 -17.44 -19.20
N ARG A 583 24.48 -17.82 -18.63
CA ARG A 583 23.20 -17.07 -18.65
C ARG A 583 23.01 -16.15 -17.44
N LEU A 584 23.97 -16.11 -16.52
CA LEU A 584 23.85 -15.36 -15.28
C LEU A 584 23.75 -13.85 -15.59
N VAL A 585 22.66 -13.25 -15.15
CA VAL A 585 22.35 -11.82 -15.30
C VAL A 585 22.68 -11.05 -14.01
N GLU A 586 22.43 -11.69 -12.86
CA GLU A 586 22.67 -11.11 -11.54
C GLU A 586 23.41 -12.09 -10.63
N LEU A 587 24.49 -11.59 -10.02
CA LEU A 587 25.26 -12.29 -9.01
C LEU A 587 25.39 -11.40 -7.77
N ASN A 588 24.84 -11.87 -6.66
CA ASN A 588 24.99 -11.20 -5.36
C ASN A 588 25.83 -12.05 -4.40
N LEU A 589 26.97 -11.50 -4.01
CA LEU A 589 27.98 -12.08 -3.12
C LEU A 589 28.26 -11.15 -1.93
N SER A 590 27.44 -10.12 -1.70
CA SER A 590 27.70 -9.11 -0.68
C SER A 590 27.75 -9.72 0.74
N SER A 591 28.49 -9.10 1.65
CA SER A 591 28.65 -9.58 3.04
C SER A 591 29.12 -11.04 3.11
N ASN A 592 30.28 -11.29 2.50
CA ASN A 592 31.00 -12.55 2.57
C ASN A 592 32.48 -12.26 2.94
N ARG A 593 33.38 -13.23 2.75
CA ARG A 593 34.81 -13.11 3.07
C ARG A 593 35.70 -13.32 1.84
N LEU A 594 35.18 -12.96 0.66
CA LEU A 594 35.87 -13.17 -0.62
C LEU A 594 37.05 -12.22 -0.78
N MET A 595 38.20 -12.76 -1.18
CA MET A 595 39.37 -11.97 -1.60
C MET A 595 39.46 -11.80 -3.12
N VAL A 596 38.89 -12.75 -3.86
CA VAL A 596 38.79 -12.78 -5.32
C VAL A 596 37.38 -13.25 -5.70
N ILE A 597 36.90 -12.84 -6.88
CA ILE A 597 35.56 -13.25 -7.36
C ILE A 597 35.68 -14.51 -8.22
N PHE A 598 36.71 -14.62 -9.05
CA PHE A 598 36.96 -15.81 -9.86
C PHE A 598 38.46 -16.10 -10.00
N ASP A 599 38.78 -17.32 -10.37
CA ASP A 599 40.14 -17.71 -10.74
C ASP A 599 40.56 -17.11 -12.10
N ASP A 600 41.85 -17.17 -12.41
CA ASP A 600 42.39 -16.66 -13.68
C ASP A 600 41.88 -17.45 -14.90
N THR A 601 41.27 -18.62 -14.69
CA THR A 601 40.64 -19.47 -15.73
C THR A 601 39.17 -19.13 -16.00
N GLY A 602 38.64 -18.09 -15.34
CA GLY A 602 37.27 -17.63 -15.50
C GLY A 602 36.95 -17.16 -16.93
N GLY A 603 35.85 -17.68 -17.48
CA GLY A 603 35.29 -17.34 -18.78
C GLY A 603 34.58 -15.98 -18.79
N GLN A 604 34.30 -15.46 -19.98
CA GLN A 604 33.56 -14.20 -20.15
C GLN A 604 32.07 -14.41 -19.83
N LEU A 605 31.60 -13.99 -18.65
CA LEU A 605 30.17 -13.92 -18.34
C LEU A 605 29.51 -12.79 -19.14
N LYS A 606 29.24 -13.03 -20.41
CA LYS A 606 28.70 -12.02 -21.34
C LYS A 606 27.29 -11.57 -20.97
N ALA A 607 26.53 -12.39 -20.25
CA ALA A 607 25.16 -12.06 -19.84
C ALA A 607 25.09 -11.21 -18.55
N LEU A 608 26.16 -11.15 -17.76
CA LEU A 608 26.12 -10.55 -16.42
C LEU A 608 25.95 -9.04 -16.51
N ARG A 609 24.93 -8.53 -15.83
CA ARG A 609 24.57 -7.10 -15.81
C ARG A 609 24.69 -6.49 -14.42
N ARG A 610 24.53 -7.28 -13.36
CA ARG A 610 24.58 -6.80 -11.97
C ARG A 610 25.52 -7.68 -11.17
N LEU A 611 26.53 -7.05 -10.57
CA LEU A 611 27.45 -7.70 -9.65
C LEU A 611 27.45 -6.93 -8.33
N MET A 612 26.92 -7.57 -7.30
CA MET A 612 26.93 -7.06 -5.93
C MET A 612 27.97 -7.85 -5.14
N ALA A 613 29.05 -7.20 -4.71
CA ALA A 613 30.12 -7.80 -3.92
C ALA A 613 30.62 -6.82 -2.84
N SER A 614 29.71 -6.02 -2.30
CA SER A 614 29.98 -5.14 -1.17
C SER A 614 30.31 -5.94 0.11
N TYR A 615 30.98 -5.34 1.09
CA TYR A 615 31.32 -5.99 2.36
C TYR A 615 32.05 -7.32 2.17
N ASN A 616 33.16 -7.28 1.43
CA ASN A 616 34.06 -8.41 1.21
C ASN A 616 35.51 -7.98 1.48
N GLN A 617 36.49 -8.79 1.09
CA GLN A 617 37.92 -8.51 1.25
C GLN A 617 38.63 -8.31 -0.11
N LEU A 618 37.90 -7.85 -1.12
CA LEU A 618 38.42 -7.69 -2.48
C LEU A 618 39.48 -6.59 -2.54
N GLY A 619 40.61 -6.88 -3.16
CA GLY A 619 41.67 -5.92 -3.45
C GLY A 619 41.78 -5.58 -4.93
N ASP A 620 42.83 -4.84 -5.31
CA ASP A 620 43.04 -4.36 -6.68
C ASP A 620 43.16 -5.49 -7.73
N ALA A 621 43.63 -6.67 -7.32
CA ALA A 621 43.71 -7.85 -8.19
C ALA A 621 42.32 -8.32 -8.66
N ALA A 622 41.30 -8.21 -7.80
CA ALA A 622 39.93 -8.59 -8.14
C ALA A 622 39.32 -7.66 -9.21
N LEU A 623 39.76 -6.39 -9.29
CA LEU A 623 39.27 -5.48 -10.34
C LEU A 623 39.69 -5.93 -11.74
N ARG A 624 40.90 -6.48 -11.90
CA ARG A 624 41.37 -7.02 -13.20
C ARG A 624 40.53 -8.21 -13.65
N GLN A 625 40.04 -9.00 -12.70
CA GLN A 625 39.10 -10.08 -12.96
C GLN A 625 37.78 -9.48 -13.43
N ILE A 626 37.18 -8.57 -12.65
CA ILE A 626 35.90 -7.91 -12.96
C ILE A 626 35.94 -7.16 -14.31
N ALA A 627 37.09 -6.64 -14.74
CA ALA A 627 37.26 -6.03 -16.06
C ALA A 627 36.94 -6.98 -17.22
N ARG A 628 36.95 -8.31 -17.01
CA ARG A 628 36.54 -9.31 -18.02
C ARG A 628 35.02 -9.41 -18.23
N LEU A 629 34.23 -8.58 -17.53
CA LEU A 629 32.76 -8.55 -17.55
C LEU A 629 32.27 -7.30 -18.31
N PRO A 630 32.14 -7.36 -19.66
CA PRO A 630 31.97 -6.15 -20.49
C PRO A 630 30.57 -5.50 -20.40
N ASN A 631 29.55 -6.25 -19.98
CA ASN A 631 28.14 -5.83 -20.05
C ASN A 631 27.54 -5.44 -18.69
N LEU A 632 28.40 -5.17 -17.69
CA LEU A 632 27.97 -4.73 -16.37
C LEU A 632 27.27 -3.37 -16.44
N LYS A 633 26.09 -3.30 -15.83
CA LYS A 633 25.29 -2.09 -15.64
C LYS A 633 25.37 -1.59 -14.21
N ALA A 634 25.44 -2.49 -13.23
CA ALA A 634 25.60 -2.13 -11.82
C ALA A 634 26.74 -2.92 -11.19
N LEU A 635 27.66 -2.22 -10.54
CA LEU A 635 28.82 -2.78 -9.86
C LEU A 635 28.92 -2.19 -8.45
N HIS A 636 28.61 -3.00 -7.43
CA HIS A 636 28.69 -2.61 -6.03
C HIS A 636 29.87 -3.31 -5.36
N LEU A 637 30.85 -2.53 -4.94
CA LEU A 637 32.10 -2.95 -4.30
C LEU A 637 32.35 -2.17 -3.01
N ALA A 638 31.28 -1.70 -2.35
CA ALA A 638 31.40 -0.94 -1.11
C ALA A 638 32.10 -1.77 -0.03
N TYR A 639 32.85 -1.13 0.87
CA TYR A 639 33.48 -1.79 2.03
C TYR A 639 34.34 -3.01 1.65
N ASN A 640 35.31 -2.78 0.77
CA ASN A 640 36.35 -3.72 0.37
C ASN A 640 37.75 -3.13 0.69
N ARG A 641 38.81 -3.69 0.12
CA ARG A 641 40.21 -3.27 0.33
C ARG A 641 40.86 -2.68 -0.92
N ILE A 642 40.07 -2.03 -1.78
CA ILE A 642 40.54 -1.47 -3.05
C ILE A 642 41.32 -0.18 -2.78
N THR A 643 42.51 -0.05 -3.37
CA THR A 643 43.38 1.12 -3.22
C THR A 643 43.45 1.97 -4.48
N GLN A 644 43.34 1.34 -5.66
CA GLN A 644 43.39 2.02 -6.95
C GLN A 644 42.49 1.35 -7.98
N ILE A 645 41.97 2.14 -8.93
CA ILE A 645 41.20 1.63 -10.08
C ILE A 645 42.07 1.78 -11.32
N PRO A 646 42.59 0.68 -11.90
CA PRO A 646 43.35 0.74 -13.13
C PRO A 646 42.49 1.26 -14.30
N ALA A 647 43.07 2.09 -15.18
CA ALA A 647 42.37 2.66 -16.33
C ALA A 647 41.71 1.60 -17.23
N ILE A 648 42.38 0.46 -17.43
CA ILE A 648 41.87 -0.69 -18.20
C ILE A 648 40.53 -1.24 -17.69
N CYS A 649 40.26 -1.12 -16.39
CA CYS A 649 38.99 -1.55 -15.81
C CYS A 649 37.85 -0.64 -16.29
N ILE A 650 38.10 0.68 -16.28
CA ILE A 650 37.12 1.68 -16.73
C ILE A 650 36.80 1.51 -18.22
N ASP A 651 37.82 1.27 -19.05
CA ASP A 651 37.64 1.06 -20.49
C ASP A 651 36.74 -0.15 -20.79
N SER A 652 36.76 -1.16 -19.92
CA SER A 652 35.94 -2.37 -20.04
C SER A 652 34.49 -2.17 -19.59
N TRP A 653 34.21 -1.14 -18.79
CA TRP A 653 32.95 -0.92 -18.09
C TRP A 653 32.01 0.08 -18.79
N SER A 654 32.05 0.11 -20.12
CA SER A 654 31.31 1.08 -20.96
C SER A 654 29.79 1.12 -20.74
N GLU A 655 29.20 0.04 -20.23
CA GLU A 655 27.76 -0.10 -19.97
C GLU A 655 27.33 0.29 -18.54
N ILE A 656 28.28 0.61 -17.65
CA ILE A 656 27.98 0.89 -16.23
C ILE A 656 27.08 2.13 -16.10
N GLN A 657 26.03 1.95 -15.30
CA GLN A 657 25.06 2.95 -14.88
C GLN A 657 25.20 3.26 -13.39
N GLU A 658 25.59 2.27 -12.58
CA GLU A 658 25.75 2.42 -11.13
C GLU A 658 27.09 1.84 -10.69
N LEU A 659 27.92 2.67 -10.05
CA LEU A 659 29.23 2.30 -9.52
C LEU A 659 29.32 2.74 -8.06
N VAL A 660 29.37 1.77 -7.15
CA VAL A 660 29.48 1.99 -5.70
C VAL A 660 30.82 1.45 -5.22
N LEU A 661 31.68 2.34 -4.73
CA LEU A 661 33.05 2.09 -4.29
C LEU A 661 33.30 2.66 -2.89
N SER A 662 32.24 2.99 -2.15
CA SER A 662 32.31 3.54 -0.81
C SER A 662 33.12 2.67 0.15
N GLY A 663 33.70 3.25 1.20
CA GLY A 663 34.35 2.48 2.27
C GLY A 663 35.59 1.67 1.85
N ASN A 664 36.29 2.10 0.79
CA ASN A 664 37.55 1.51 0.33
C ASN A 664 38.75 2.38 0.76
N HIS A 665 39.92 2.17 0.16
CA HIS A 665 41.15 2.91 0.42
C HIS A 665 41.61 3.74 -0.79
N LEU A 666 40.66 4.19 -1.64
CA LEU A 666 40.95 4.94 -2.85
C LEU A 666 41.57 6.31 -2.54
N ILE A 667 42.68 6.64 -3.22
CA ILE A 667 43.40 7.92 -3.07
C ILE A 667 43.03 8.91 -4.18
N SER A 668 42.74 8.40 -5.37
CA SER A 668 42.34 9.18 -6.54
C SER A 668 41.52 8.31 -7.50
N LEU A 669 40.88 8.96 -8.47
CA LEU A 669 40.20 8.30 -9.58
C LEU A 669 41.00 8.53 -10.87
N PRO A 670 41.04 7.54 -11.78
CA PRO A 670 41.64 7.75 -13.09
C PRO A 670 40.82 8.75 -13.92
N GLU A 671 41.49 9.57 -14.75
CA GLU A 671 40.80 10.50 -15.65
C GLU A 671 39.86 9.80 -16.63
N SER A 672 40.15 8.54 -16.96
CA SER A 672 39.31 7.70 -17.83
C SER A 672 37.90 7.50 -17.28
N ILE A 673 37.61 7.74 -15.99
CA ILE A 673 36.25 7.66 -15.43
C ILE A 673 35.24 8.52 -16.20
N THR A 674 35.73 9.60 -16.83
CA THR A 674 34.93 10.51 -17.67
C THR A 674 34.41 9.85 -18.96
N SER A 675 34.97 8.71 -19.37
CA SER A 675 34.53 7.94 -20.54
C SER A 675 33.20 7.20 -20.29
N LEU A 676 32.79 7.02 -19.03
CA LEU A 676 31.57 6.32 -18.64
C LEU A 676 30.31 7.15 -18.87
N ARG A 677 29.92 7.32 -20.14
CA ARG A 677 28.78 8.19 -20.54
C ARG A 677 27.41 7.74 -20.04
N LYS A 678 27.26 6.47 -19.65
CA LYS A 678 26.01 5.89 -19.13
C LYS A 678 25.89 5.95 -17.61
N LEU A 679 26.95 6.37 -16.91
CA LEU A 679 26.99 6.41 -15.45
C LEU A 679 25.97 7.41 -14.92
N GLN A 680 25.06 6.94 -14.06
CA GLN A 680 24.04 7.72 -13.39
C GLN A 680 24.36 7.92 -11.90
N VAL A 681 24.95 6.91 -11.27
CA VAL A 681 25.24 6.92 -9.84
C VAL A 681 26.70 6.56 -9.61
N LEU A 682 27.43 7.47 -8.95
CA LEU A 682 28.80 7.25 -8.50
C LEU A 682 28.89 7.55 -7.00
N ARG A 683 29.05 6.50 -6.19
CA ARG A 683 29.21 6.61 -4.73
C ARG A 683 30.61 6.19 -4.31
N MET A 684 31.33 7.08 -3.63
CA MET A 684 32.72 6.88 -3.23
C MET A 684 33.00 7.47 -1.85
N HIS A 685 31.98 7.53 -0.98
CA HIS A 685 32.17 8.07 0.34
C HIS A 685 33.12 7.21 1.19
N SER A 686 33.62 7.76 2.28
CA SER A 686 34.46 7.02 3.23
C SER A 686 35.71 6.41 2.57
N ASN A 687 36.36 7.17 1.67
CA ASN A 687 37.63 6.81 1.02
C ASN A 687 38.72 7.82 1.44
N GLN A 688 39.85 7.86 0.72
CA GLN A 688 40.98 8.77 0.95
C GLN A 688 41.21 9.74 -0.22
N ILE A 689 40.15 10.03 -0.99
CA ILE A 689 40.23 10.80 -2.23
C ILE A 689 40.64 12.23 -1.93
N ARG A 690 41.67 12.72 -2.63
CA ARG A 690 42.19 14.09 -2.47
C ARG A 690 41.70 15.06 -3.54
N SER A 691 41.43 14.57 -4.73
CA SER A 691 40.91 15.32 -5.87
C SER A 691 40.01 14.44 -6.73
N CYS A 692 39.04 15.06 -7.41
CA CYS A 692 38.15 14.39 -8.36
C CYS A 692 38.43 14.92 -9.78
N PRO A 693 38.45 14.05 -10.82
CA PRO A 693 38.57 14.49 -12.21
C PRO A 693 37.36 15.33 -12.66
N THR A 694 37.50 16.01 -13.80
CA THR A 694 36.46 16.86 -14.39
C THR A 694 35.32 16.02 -14.95
N VAL A 695 34.20 15.94 -14.22
CA VAL A 695 33.03 15.10 -14.58
C VAL A 695 31.86 15.88 -15.20
N ASN A 696 32.01 17.18 -15.45
CA ASN A 696 30.95 18.04 -16.00
C ASN A 696 30.39 17.59 -17.37
N GLN A 697 31.13 16.79 -18.13
CA GLN A 697 30.71 16.21 -19.41
C GLN A 697 29.89 14.91 -19.26
N MET A 698 29.76 14.37 -18.04
CA MET A 698 29.00 13.15 -17.76
C MET A 698 27.51 13.49 -17.64
N LEU A 699 26.85 13.73 -18.79
CA LEU A 699 25.46 14.23 -18.86
C LEU A 699 24.41 13.31 -18.21
N SER A 700 24.71 12.01 -18.10
CA SER A 700 23.83 11.01 -17.47
C SER A 700 23.93 10.98 -15.94
N LEU A 701 24.96 11.61 -15.36
CA LEU A 701 25.26 11.53 -13.93
C LEU A 701 24.22 12.30 -13.12
N LYS A 702 23.53 11.59 -12.22
CA LYS A 702 22.49 12.12 -11.33
C LYS A 702 22.96 12.22 -9.89
N VAL A 703 23.79 11.29 -9.44
CA VAL A 703 24.26 11.20 -8.05
C VAL A 703 25.78 11.09 -8.02
N LEU A 704 26.41 12.02 -7.28
CA LEU A 704 27.83 11.99 -6.99
C LEU A 704 28.05 12.15 -5.48
N ASP A 705 28.53 11.08 -4.83
CA ASP A 705 28.88 11.10 -3.41
C ASP A 705 30.39 10.96 -3.22
N LEU A 706 30.99 12.04 -2.73
CA LEU A 706 32.39 12.22 -2.40
C LEU A 706 32.60 12.51 -0.90
N SER A 707 31.57 12.29 -0.09
CA SER A 707 31.63 12.61 1.33
C SER A 707 32.66 11.77 2.10
N HIS A 708 33.09 12.27 3.26
CA HIS A 708 34.03 11.58 4.14
C HIS A 708 35.31 11.13 3.41
N ASN A 709 35.90 12.05 2.66
CA ASN A 709 37.17 11.89 1.93
C ASN A 709 38.20 12.91 2.44
N LYS A 710 39.28 13.14 1.68
CA LYS A 710 40.37 14.07 1.99
C LYS A 710 40.45 15.21 0.96
N LEU A 711 39.31 15.63 0.40
CA LEU A 711 39.26 16.71 -0.58
C LEU A 711 39.75 18.04 0.04
N GLU A 712 40.58 18.77 -0.69
CA GLU A 712 41.16 20.05 -0.24
C GLU A 712 40.55 21.26 -0.96
N GLN A 713 40.25 21.12 -2.26
CA GLN A 713 39.62 22.15 -3.09
C GLN A 713 38.61 21.54 -4.05
N ILE A 714 37.57 22.30 -4.41
CA ILE A 714 36.55 21.92 -5.39
C ILE A 714 36.20 23.08 -6.32
N ASP A 715 35.97 22.74 -7.58
CA ASP A 715 35.39 23.62 -8.60
C ASP A 715 34.05 23.02 -9.06
N LEU A 716 32.93 23.63 -8.63
CA LEU A 716 31.59 23.16 -8.97
C LEU A 716 31.33 23.17 -10.48
N ALA A 717 31.96 24.04 -11.26
CA ALA A 717 31.78 24.06 -12.72
C ALA A 717 32.39 22.81 -13.38
N ARG A 718 33.39 22.19 -12.75
CA ARG A 718 34.02 20.93 -13.19
C ARG A 718 33.33 19.69 -12.62
N LEU A 719 32.73 19.80 -11.44
CA LEU A 719 32.19 18.67 -10.69
C LEU A 719 30.69 18.42 -10.91
N ALA A 720 29.92 19.45 -11.27
CA ALA A 720 28.45 19.38 -11.35
C ALA A 720 27.92 19.46 -12.80
N PRO A 721 27.73 18.31 -13.48
CA PRO A 721 27.07 18.27 -14.79
C PRO A 721 25.62 18.81 -14.72
N PRO A 722 25.03 19.25 -15.85
CA PRO A 722 23.71 19.89 -15.89
C PRO A 722 22.57 18.99 -15.37
N GLY A 723 22.68 17.67 -15.51
CA GLY A 723 21.68 16.70 -15.05
C GLY A 723 21.85 16.22 -13.60
N LEU A 724 22.83 16.74 -12.85
CA LEU A 724 23.13 16.26 -11.50
C LEU A 724 22.01 16.66 -10.53
N GLN A 725 21.49 15.67 -9.80
CA GLN A 725 20.40 15.85 -8.84
C GLN A 725 20.92 15.92 -7.40
N CYS A 726 21.94 15.11 -7.08
CA CYS A 726 22.53 15.00 -5.75
C CYS A 726 24.06 15.10 -5.82
N LEU A 727 24.62 16.06 -5.10
CA LEU A 727 26.04 16.19 -4.85
C LEU A 727 26.29 16.19 -3.35
N ASP A 728 27.01 15.19 -2.86
CA ASP A 728 27.42 15.12 -1.47
C ASP A 728 28.94 15.19 -1.35
N ILE A 729 29.42 16.26 -0.71
CA ILE A 729 30.83 16.53 -0.43
C ILE A 729 31.08 16.67 1.07
N SER A 730 30.09 16.33 1.90
CA SER A 730 30.14 16.48 3.36
C SER A 730 31.31 15.71 3.99
N CYS A 731 31.69 16.07 5.22
CA CYS A 731 32.75 15.39 5.95
C CYS A 731 34.15 15.39 5.26
N ASN A 732 34.44 16.30 4.34
CA ASN A 732 35.79 16.56 3.83
C ASN A 732 36.45 17.69 4.64
N HIS A 733 37.26 17.34 5.65
CA HIS A 733 37.75 18.31 6.65
C HIS A 733 38.78 19.33 6.16
N ARG A 734 39.44 19.02 5.04
CA ARG A 734 40.42 19.93 4.44
C ARG A 734 39.79 20.81 3.37
N LEU A 735 38.50 20.62 3.08
CA LEU A 735 37.82 21.27 1.99
C LEU A 735 37.49 22.70 2.37
N HIS A 736 38.17 23.65 1.74
CA HIS A 736 37.82 25.06 1.84
C HIS A 736 36.81 25.39 0.74
N VAL A 737 35.60 25.80 1.14
CA VAL A 737 34.53 26.21 0.23
C VAL A 737 34.20 27.67 0.48
N ASP A 738 34.14 28.47 -0.59
CA ASP A 738 33.60 29.82 -0.53
C ASP A 738 32.05 29.76 -0.53
N PRO A 739 31.37 30.15 0.56
CA PRO A 739 29.91 30.06 0.67
C PRO A 739 29.18 30.90 -0.38
N SER A 740 29.78 31.99 -0.86
CA SER A 740 29.14 32.91 -1.82
C SER A 740 28.97 32.27 -3.20
N HIS A 741 30.03 31.62 -3.71
CA HIS A 741 30.00 30.86 -4.95
C HIS A 741 29.04 29.67 -4.88
N PHE A 742 29.02 28.98 -3.74
CA PHE A 742 28.16 27.83 -3.51
C PHE A 742 26.67 28.21 -3.51
N ASN A 743 26.32 29.32 -2.86
CA ASN A 743 24.96 29.88 -2.84
C ASN A 743 24.50 30.35 -4.22
N GLN A 744 25.38 31.03 -4.97
CA GLN A 744 25.08 31.45 -6.33
C GLN A 744 24.85 30.26 -7.26
N TYR A 745 25.56 29.15 -7.05
CA TYR A 745 25.37 27.94 -7.82
C TYR A 745 24.03 27.26 -7.48
N ARG A 746 23.69 27.19 -6.18
CA ARG A 746 22.43 26.61 -5.68
C ARG A 746 21.18 27.39 -6.11
N SER A 747 21.24 28.72 -6.21
CA SER A 747 20.11 29.52 -6.68
C SER A 747 19.82 29.34 -8.18
N LYS A 748 20.85 29.01 -8.96
CA LYS A 748 20.75 28.80 -10.42
C LYS A 748 20.36 27.37 -10.80
N ARG A 749 20.53 26.38 -9.91
CA ARG A 749 20.26 24.96 -10.18
C ARG A 749 19.54 24.29 -9.01
N ALA A 750 18.43 23.60 -9.30
CA ALA A 750 17.70 22.79 -8.33
C ALA A 750 18.44 21.46 -8.06
N MET A 751 19.50 21.52 -7.25
CA MET A 751 20.30 20.35 -6.83
C MET A 751 20.29 20.20 -5.31
N SER A 752 20.16 18.96 -4.82
CA SER A 752 20.38 18.64 -3.42
C SER A 752 21.89 18.64 -3.15
N LEU A 753 22.33 19.61 -2.36
CA LEU A 753 23.72 19.86 -2.07
C LEU A 753 23.91 19.84 -0.55
N VAL A 754 24.74 18.90 -0.07
CA VAL A 754 25.03 18.66 1.35
C VAL A 754 26.41 19.22 1.68
N ASP A 755 26.49 20.21 2.59
CA ASP A 755 27.63 21.12 2.77
C ASP A 755 28.55 20.81 3.99
N THR A 756 29.79 21.27 3.88
CA THR A 756 31.03 21.06 4.66
C THR A 756 31.34 22.06 5.79
N SER A 757 30.43 22.92 6.22
CA SER A 757 30.66 23.86 7.35
C SER A 757 30.96 23.22 8.72
N GLY A 758 31.15 21.90 8.80
CA GLY A 758 31.40 21.17 10.04
C GLY A 758 30.18 21.03 10.97
N GLN A 759 29.07 21.70 10.65
CA GLN A 759 27.81 21.66 11.41
C GLN A 759 26.75 20.72 10.81
N ASN A 760 27.05 19.97 9.74
CA ASN A 760 26.05 19.15 9.02
C ASN A 760 24.76 19.93 8.71
N ARG A 761 24.87 21.21 8.31
CA ARG A 761 23.69 22.01 7.92
C ARG A 761 23.13 21.45 6.61
N SER A 762 21.95 20.83 6.71
CA SER A 762 21.20 20.29 5.57
C SER A 762 20.66 21.38 4.63
N CYS A 763 20.59 22.62 5.11
CA CYS A 763 20.35 23.87 4.36
C CYS A 763 21.02 25.04 5.11
N LEU A 764 21.51 26.06 4.37
CA LEU A 764 21.78 27.37 4.96
C LEU A 764 20.46 27.99 5.50
N PRO A 765 20.51 28.88 6.51
CA PRO A 765 19.31 29.37 7.19
C PRO A 765 18.41 30.14 6.20
N MET A 766 17.43 29.43 5.65
CA MET A 766 16.24 30.00 5.00
C MET A 766 14.97 29.60 5.76
N SER A 767 15.11 28.79 6.82
CA SER A 767 14.02 28.41 7.68
C SER A 767 13.98 29.38 8.87
N PRO A 768 12.83 30.01 9.17
CA PRO A 768 12.69 30.93 10.31
C PRO A 768 12.89 30.26 11.67
N TYR A 769 13.03 28.92 11.71
CA TYR A 769 13.16 28.14 12.93
C TYR A 769 14.62 27.96 13.42
N HIS A 770 15.60 28.64 12.80
CA HIS A 770 17.02 28.59 13.18
C HIS A 770 17.54 29.98 13.62
N GLU A 771 17.99 30.12 14.86
CA GLU A 771 18.81 31.25 15.30
C GLU A 771 20.29 30.85 15.37
N ALA A 772 21.16 31.76 14.92
CA ALA A 772 22.53 31.50 14.47
C ALA A 772 23.59 31.28 15.58
N ALA A 773 23.30 30.54 16.64
CA ALA A 773 24.30 30.20 17.65
C ALA A 773 24.81 28.76 17.48
N ALA A 774 26.13 28.57 17.56
CA ALA A 774 26.77 27.27 17.66
C ALA A 774 26.41 26.61 19.01
N LEU A 775 25.22 26.03 19.10
CA LEU A 775 24.77 25.27 20.26
C LEU A 775 25.36 23.86 20.17
N GLU A 776 26.10 23.45 21.20
CA GLU A 776 26.48 22.05 21.39
C GLU A 776 25.24 21.23 21.75
N LEU A 777 24.66 20.56 20.77
CA LEU A 777 23.54 19.65 20.97
C LEU A 777 24.03 18.33 21.58
N PRO A 778 23.22 17.67 22.43
CA PRO A 778 23.58 16.39 23.02
C PRO A 778 23.42 15.21 22.04
N TRP A 779 23.27 15.48 20.74
CA TRP A 779 23.14 14.47 19.70
C TRP A 779 23.67 14.96 18.36
N THR A 780 23.86 14.02 17.44
CA THR A 780 24.36 14.30 16.10
C THR A 780 23.57 13.50 15.07
N LEU A 781 23.20 14.14 13.95
CA LEU A 781 22.34 13.56 12.92
C LEU A 781 23.14 13.16 11.68
N GLY A 782 22.91 11.95 11.22
CA GLY A 782 23.27 11.43 9.92
C GLY A 782 22.04 11.04 9.11
N PHE A 783 22.14 11.14 7.80
CA PHE A 783 21.08 10.71 6.90
C PHE A 783 21.67 10.23 5.58
N ALA A 784 20.96 9.35 4.90
CA ALA A 784 21.32 8.88 3.57
C ALA A 784 20.08 8.43 2.80
N ASP A 785 20.16 8.61 1.48
CA ASP A 785 19.14 8.18 0.53
C ASP A 785 19.78 7.24 -0.51
N GLY A 786 19.04 6.21 -0.93
CA GLY A 786 19.50 5.19 -1.87
C GLY A 786 18.40 4.68 -2.78
N GLY A 787 18.76 3.88 -3.79
CA GLY A 787 17.80 3.28 -4.72
C GLY A 787 17.58 4.05 -6.03
N ALA A 788 16.40 3.91 -6.63
CA ALA A 788 16.06 4.52 -7.92
C ALA A 788 15.83 6.04 -7.84
N TRP A 789 16.56 6.80 -8.68
CA TRP A 789 16.56 8.29 -8.71
C TRP A 789 15.72 8.91 -9.83
N SER A 790 14.95 8.12 -10.59
CA SER A 790 14.10 8.65 -11.67
C SER A 790 12.87 9.40 -11.13
N ARG A 791 12.29 8.95 -10.01
CA ARG A 791 11.23 9.60 -9.24
C ARG A 791 11.35 9.16 -7.77
N PHE A 792 12.04 9.95 -6.95
CA PHE A 792 12.25 9.63 -5.54
C PHE A 792 10.99 9.99 -4.72
N PRO A 793 10.24 9.02 -4.17
CA PRO A 793 8.95 9.28 -3.51
C PRO A 793 9.08 9.64 -2.03
N ILE A 794 10.30 9.66 -1.48
CA ILE A 794 10.57 9.86 -0.06
C ILE A 794 11.07 11.29 0.19
N CYS A 795 10.58 11.93 1.24
CA CYS A 795 11.05 13.22 1.73
C CYS A 795 11.43 13.13 3.21
N GLN A 796 12.55 13.75 3.56
CA GLN A 796 13.10 13.75 4.91
C GLN A 796 12.93 15.13 5.59
N LEU A 797 12.39 15.16 6.80
CA LEU A 797 12.41 16.31 7.72
C LEU A 797 13.59 16.18 8.68
N ARG A 798 14.49 17.18 8.69
CA ARG A 798 15.79 17.12 9.38
C ARG A 798 16.05 18.40 10.17
N LEU A 799 15.45 18.53 11.35
CA LEU A 799 15.64 19.68 12.25
C LEU A 799 16.27 19.23 13.58
N PRO A 800 17.60 18.99 13.63
CA PRO A 800 18.27 18.53 14.83
C PRO A 800 18.37 19.60 15.95
N ALA A 801 18.14 20.88 15.61
CA ALA A 801 18.15 22.03 16.52
C ALA A 801 16.78 22.76 16.52
N PHE A 802 15.69 22.01 16.41
CA PHE A 802 14.35 22.56 16.44
C PHE A 802 14.12 23.33 17.75
N CYS A 803 13.57 24.54 17.69
CA CYS A 803 13.41 25.41 18.87
C CYS A 803 14.70 25.51 19.73
N ASN A 804 15.88 25.53 19.08
CA ASN A 804 17.23 25.60 19.65
C ASN A 804 17.69 24.41 20.51
N THR A 805 16.80 23.69 21.20
CA THR A 805 17.17 22.64 22.17
C THR A 805 16.48 21.29 21.93
N GLU A 806 15.59 21.23 20.95
CA GLU A 806 14.80 20.07 20.59
C GLU A 806 15.25 19.51 19.23
N ALA A 807 14.84 18.28 18.91
CA ALA A 807 15.03 17.71 17.59
C ALA A 807 13.71 17.26 17.00
N LEU A 808 13.43 17.63 15.75
CA LEU A 808 12.28 17.18 14.98
C LEU A 808 12.77 16.52 13.69
N LEU A 809 12.53 15.22 13.58
CA LEU A 809 12.95 14.38 12.47
C LEU A 809 11.74 13.67 11.87
N GLY A 810 11.77 13.36 10.58
CA GLY A 810 10.72 12.55 9.96
C GLY A 810 11.04 12.03 8.57
N ILE A 811 10.42 10.93 8.20
CA ILE A 811 10.49 10.31 6.88
C ILE A 811 9.06 10.20 6.36
N PHE A 812 8.81 10.74 5.17
CA PHE A 812 7.51 10.75 4.52
C PHE A 812 7.65 10.07 3.16
N GLU A 813 6.84 9.05 2.89
CA GLU A 813 6.89 8.28 1.64
C GLU A 813 5.55 8.38 0.96
N GLY A 814 5.51 9.10 -0.16
CA GLY A 814 4.29 9.28 -0.94
C GLY A 814 4.07 8.13 -1.91
N SER A 815 2.81 7.70 -2.03
CA SER A 815 2.35 6.71 -2.99
C SER A 815 1.74 7.37 -4.24
N GLY A 816 1.69 6.65 -5.35
CA GLY A 816 1.08 7.12 -6.59
C GLY A 816 1.90 8.16 -7.36
N ALA A 817 1.29 8.74 -8.40
CA ALA A 817 1.98 9.64 -9.33
C ALA A 817 2.35 11.00 -8.72
N SER A 818 1.56 11.50 -7.77
CA SER A 818 1.82 12.74 -7.01
C SER A 818 2.52 12.50 -5.67
N GLY A 819 2.92 11.25 -5.38
CA GLY A 819 3.59 10.88 -4.12
C GLY A 819 4.76 11.79 -3.70
N PRO A 820 5.73 12.11 -4.58
CA PRO A 820 6.83 13.01 -4.23
C PRO A 820 6.37 14.41 -3.79
N GLU A 821 5.28 14.93 -4.37
CA GLU A 821 4.73 16.24 -3.97
C GLU A 821 4.05 16.16 -2.61
N VAL A 822 3.30 15.09 -2.34
CA VAL A 822 2.62 14.84 -1.05
C VAL A 822 3.66 14.71 0.07
N ALA A 823 4.70 13.90 -0.14
CA ALA A 823 5.80 13.73 0.84
C ALA A 823 6.51 15.06 1.14
N LYS A 824 6.73 15.89 0.11
CA LYS A 824 7.34 17.22 0.27
C LYS A 824 6.42 18.19 1.03
N LEU A 825 5.12 18.16 0.75
CA LEU A 825 4.14 19.00 1.46
C LEU A 825 4.10 18.66 2.95
N LEU A 826 4.06 17.36 3.29
CA LEU A 826 4.13 16.89 4.67
C LEU A 826 5.40 17.36 5.38
N ALA A 827 6.56 17.19 4.75
CA ALA A 827 7.83 17.64 5.35
C ALA A 827 7.89 19.16 5.59
N GLN A 828 7.16 19.96 4.80
CA GLN A 828 7.11 21.41 4.93
C GLN A 828 6.08 21.90 5.96
N SER A 829 4.93 21.24 6.09
CA SER A 829 3.85 21.66 6.99
C SER A 829 4.05 21.21 8.44
N VAL A 830 4.61 20.00 8.65
CA VAL A 830 4.74 19.37 9.98
C VAL A 830 5.40 20.26 11.04
N PRO A 831 6.52 20.99 10.77
CA PRO A 831 7.13 21.85 11.80
C PRO A 831 6.20 22.95 12.30
N ARG A 832 5.42 23.58 11.40
CA ARG A 832 4.45 24.62 11.75
C ARG A 832 3.29 24.02 12.55
N LEU A 833 2.71 22.94 12.04
CA LEU A 833 1.60 22.23 12.68
C LEU A 833 1.97 21.74 14.10
N LEU A 834 3.17 21.21 14.29
CA LEU A 834 3.61 20.74 15.60
C LEU A 834 3.66 21.87 16.64
N LEU A 835 4.09 23.08 16.25
CA LEU A 835 4.08 24.23 17.15
C LEU A 835 2.65 24.66 17.48
N GLU A 836 1.76 24.70 16.49
CA GLU A 836 0.34 25.02 16.68
C GLU A 836 -0.33 24.03 17.65
N GLU A 837 -0.12 22.72 17.45
CA GLU A 837 -0.71 21.69 18.31
C GLU A 837 -0.17 21.70 19.74
N ARG A 838 1.08 22.13 19.95
CA ARG A 838 1.66 22.28 21.30
C ARG A 838 1.08 23.45 22.08
N THR A 839 0.56 24.48 21.41
CA THR A 839 -0.05 25.64 22.09
C THR A 839 -1.46 25.36 22.61
N LEU A 840 -2.08 24.25 22.19
CA LEU A 840 -3.43 23.89 22.60
C LEU A 840 -3.41 23.16 23.94
N PRO A 841 -3.95 23.74 25.03
CA PRO A 841 -3.78 23.21 26.38
C PRO A 841 -4.44 21.82 26.54
N ASP A 842 -5.59 21.59 25.90
CA ASP A 842 -6.38 20.36 26.07
C ASP A 842 -5.67 19.12 25.50
N THR A 843 -4.94 19.29 24.39
CA THR A 843 -4.32 18.20 23.62
C THR A 843 -2.79 18.25 23.62
N ALA A 844 -2.20 19.10 24.47
CA ALA A 844 -0.75 19.31 24.51
C ALA A 844 0.05 18.04 24.87
N HIS A 845 -0.58 17.03 25.49
CA HIS A 845 0.05 15.75 25.81
C HIS A 845 0.06 14.76 24.63
N GLU A 846 -0.89 14.90 23.69
CA GLU A 846 -1.05 14.07 22.49
C GLU A 846 -0.72 14.81 21.19
N TYR A 847 -0.05 15.97 21.28
CA TYR A 847 0.25 16.85 20.15
C TYR A 847 0.88 16.12 18.95
N MET A 848 1.67 15.06 19.16
CA MET A 848 2.27 14.26 18.08
C MET A 848 1.21 13.55 17.22
N LYS A 849 0.18 12.96 17.87
CA LYS A 849 -0.95 12.32 17.18
C LYS A 849 -1.70 13.35 16.34
N TYR A 850 -2.07 14.46 16.98
CA TYR A 850 -2.82 15.52 16.32
C TYR A 850 -2.03 16.27 15.25
N THR A 851 -0.69 16.34 15.36
CA THR A 851 0.16 16.90 14.29
C THR A 851 0.01 16.09 13.01
N ILE A 852 0.05 14.75 13.11
CA ILE A 852 -0.14 13.87 11.95
C ILE A 852 -1.55 14.00 11.37
N LEU A 853 -2.59 14.05 12.23
CA LEU A 853 -3.97 14.21 11.78
C LEU A 853 -4.23 15.58 11.13
N SER A 854 -3.64 16.65 11.67
CA SER A 854 -3.67 17.98 11.07
C SER A 854 -2.92 17.99 9.74
N ALA A 855 -1.80 17.26 9.62
CA ALA A 855 -1.06 17.10 8.37
C ALA A 855 -1.86 16.32 7.31
N HIS A 856 -2.59 15.27 7.73
CA HIS A 856 -3.53 14.52 6.87
C HIS A 856 -4.57 15.45 6.23
N ARG A 857 -5.15 16.35 7.04
CA ARG A 857 -6.13 17.35 6.57
C ARG A 857 -5.49 18.38 5.61
N GLU A 858 -4.28 18.83 5.90
CA GLU A 858 -3.58 19.84 5.06
C GLU A 858 -3.19 19.31 3.67
N LEU A 859 -3.26 17.99 3.44
CA LEU A 859 -3.08 17.42 2.10
C LEU A 859 -4.19 17.84 1.12
N ARG A 860 -5.40 18.17 1.62
CA ARG A 860 -6.57 18.60 0.82
C ARG A 860 -6.80 17.70 -0.39
N GLN A 861 -7.17 18.27 -1.54
CA GLN A 861 -7.40 17.55 -2.80
C GLN A 861 -6.19 16.75 -3.29
N LYS A 862 -4.95 17.18 -3.00
CA LYS A 862 -3.74 16.46 -3.42
C LYS A 862 -3.58 15.12 -2.71
N GLY A 863 -3.99 15.05 -1.44
CA GLY A 863 -3.97 13.81 -0.65
C GLY A 863 -5.15 12.89 -0.88
N GLN A 864 -6.26 13.37 -1.44
CA GLN A 864 -7.46 12.55 -1.63
C GLN A 864 -7.26 11.37 -2.58
N LEU A 865 -6.35 11.50 -3.57
CA LEU A 865 -6.06 10.47 -4.58
C LEU A 865 -4.70 9.80 -4.39
N SER A 866 -3.89 10.24 -3.43
CA SER A 866 -2.54 9.71 -3.23
C SER A 866 -2.21 9.67 -1.75
N GLY A 867 -1.92 8.48 -1.26
CA GLY A 867 -1.61 8.23 0.13
C GLY A 867 -0.13 8.49 0.45
N ALA A 868 0.22 8.63 1.71
CA ALA A 868 1.59 8.70 2.18
C ALA A 868 1.75 7.96 3.51
N ASN A 869 2.87 7.26 3.64
CA ASN A 869 3.33 6.74 4.92
C ASN A 869 4.20 7.80 5.59
N ALA A 870 4.10 7.92 6.90
CA ALA A 870 4.84 8.91 7.66
C ALA A 870 5.33 8.37 9.00
N VAL A 871 6.57 8.71 9.34
CA VAL A 871 7.10 8.53 10.68
C VAL A 871 7.81 9.81 11.07
N MET A 872 7.56 10.28 12.29
CA MET A 872 8.21 11.45 12.85
C MET A 872 8.62 11.23 14.29
N CYS A 873 9.79 11.78 14.63
CA CYS A 873 10.39 11.72 15.95
C CYS A 873 10.58 13.14 16.47
N HIS A 874 10.10 13.40 17.68
CA HIS A 874 10.33 14.66 18.38
C HIS A 874 11.03 14.38 19.71
N ILE A 875 12.22 14.94 19.88
CA ILE A 875 12.98 14.88 21.13
C ILE A 875 12.87 16.25 21.78
N SER A 876 12.20 16.30 22.93
CA SER A 876 12.00 17.54 23.67
C SER A 876 12.34 17.36 25.14
N ARG A 877 12.58 18.50 25.79
CA ARG A 877 12.92 18.56 27.22
C ARG A 877 11.96 19.51 27.93
N PRO A 878 11.09 19.01 28.83
CA PRO A 878 10.12 19.88 29.50
C PRO A 878 10.75 20.95 30.38
N SER A 879 11.89 20.63 31.01
CA SER A 879 12.70 21.60 31.77
C SER A 879 14.16 21.13 31.85
N PRO A 880 15.13 22.03 32.08
CA PRO A 880 16.56 21.67 32.22
C PRO A 880 16.85 20.62 33.32
N ALA A 881 15.94 20.49 34.29
CA ALA A 881 16.02 19.54 35.40
C ALA A 881 15.37 18.17 35.08
N LYS A 882 14.61 18.05 33.99
CA LYS A 882 13.97 16.80 33.56
C LYS A 882 14.79 16.11 32.45
N PRO A 883 14.67 14.79 32.28
CA PRO A 883 15.32 14.08 31.17
C PRO A 883 14.70 14.47 29.82
N TYR A 884 15.42 14.17 28.74
CA TYR A 884 14.88 14.27 27.39
C TYR A 884 13.83 13.17 27.15
N ILE A 885 12.78 13.52 26.43
CA ILE A 885 11.70 12.61 26.07
C ILE A 885 11.66 12.49 24.56
N LEU A 886 11.80 11.27 24.06
CA LEU A 886 11.58 10.92 22.65
C LEU A 886 10.11 10.53 22.47
N ARG A 887 9.42 11.22 21.57
CA ARG A 887 8.10 10.82 21.08
C ARG A 887 8.20 10.44 19.62
N VAL A 888 7.67 9.27 19.29
CA VAL A 888 7.61 8.75 17.92
C VAL A 888 6.15 8.62 17.53
N ALA A 889 5.78 9.16 16.38
CA ALA A 889 4.46 8.99 15.80
C ALA A 889 4.59 8.42 14.38
N SER A 890 3.81 7.38 14.07
CA SER A 890 3.89 6.66 12.81
C SER A 890 2.52 6.32 12.22
N VAL A 891 2.42 6.44 10.91
CA VAL A 891 1.31 5.99 10.05
C VAL A 891 1.93 5.20 8.91
N GLY A 892 1.65 3.90 8.89
CA GLY A 892 2.25 2.95 7.97
C GLY A 892 3.43 2.16 8.55
N PRO A 893 4.05 1.30 7.74
CA PRO A 893 5.01 0.26 8.17
C PRO A 893 6.45 0.76 8.42
N GLN A 894 6.70 2.06 8.28
CA GLN A 894 8.03 2.65 8.49
C GLN A 894 8.53 2.38 9.92
N GLY A 895 9.84 2.14 10.05
CA GLY A 895 10.42 1.64 11.30
C GLY A 895 11.35 2.64 11.98
N VAL A 896 11.18 2.81 13.28
CA VAL A 896 12.14 3.50 14.17
C VAL A 896 12.62 2.55 15.25
N LEU A 897 13.93 2.41 15.37
CA LEU A 897 14.62 1.62 16.39
C LEU A 897 15.38 2.52 17.36
N LEU A 898 15.28 2.21 18.65
CA LEU A 898 16.16 2.75 19.69
C LEU A 898 17.13 1.65 20.13
N ALA A 899 18.44 1.92 20.02
CA ALA A 899 19.49 1.00 20.43
C ALA A 899 20.18 1.45 21.72
N ARG A 900 20.51 0.48 22.57
CA ARG A 900 21.14 0.71 23.88
C ARG A 900 22.50 0.03 24.01
N ILE A 901 23.28 0.49 24.99
CA ILE A 901 24.54 -0.14 25.41
C ILE A 901 24.30 -1.62 25.67
N GLY A 902 25.17 -2.48 25.12
CA GLY A 902 25.03 -3.94 25.22
C GLY A 902 24.27 -4.58 24.05
N GLY A 903 23.85 -3.80 23.05
CA GLY A 903 23.30 -4.32 21.79
C GLY A 903 21.79 -4.60 21.82
N SER A 904 21.11 -4.33 22.94
CA SER A 904 19.64 -4.43 22.98
C SER A 904 19.01 -3.30 22.15
N CYS A 905 18.01 -3.61 21.34
CA CYS A 905 17.23 -2.62 20.59
C CYS A 905 15.72 -2.81 20.82
N ALA A 906 14.98 -1.72 20.66
CA ALA A 906 13.52 -1.72 20.75
C ALA A 906 12.92 -0.97 19.55
N ARG A 907 11.98 -1.61 18.85
CA ARG A 907 11.19 -0.96 17.80
C ARG A 907 10.09 -0.10 18.42
N LEU A 908 10.09 1.19 18.06
CA LEU A 908 9.18 2.21 18.60
C LEU A 908 7.95 2.46 17.71
N THR A 909 7.74 1.60 16.72
CA THR A 909 6.68 1.68 15.71
C THR A 909 6.01 0.31 15.61
N LYS A 910 4.72 0.26 15.30
CA LYS A 910 4.03 -1.01 15.02
C LYS A 910 4.28 -1.41 13.57
N SER A 911 4.69 -2.67 13.34
CA SER A 911 4.50 -3.27 12.02
C SER A 911 3.00 -3.41 11.81
N ALA A 912 2.44 -2.85 10.74
CA ALA A 912 1.03 -3.02 10.44
C ALA A 912 0.71 -4.54 10.35
N PRO A 913 -0.18 -5.10 11.19
CA PRO A 913 -0.70 -6.43 10.92
C PRO A 913 -1.52 -6.33 9.63
N HIS A 914 -1.36 -7.28 8.71
CA HIS A 914 -2.13 -7.31 7.44
C HIS A 914 -3.66 -7.48 7.62
N SER A 915 -4.14 -7.53 8.87
CA SER A 915 -5.55 -7.58 9.26
C SER A 915 -6.15 -6.22 9.68
N GLU A 916 -5.35 -5.16 9.83
CA GLU A 916 -5.85 -3.82 10.11
C GLU A 916 -6.11 -3.04 8.80
N PRO A 917 -7.08 -2.10 8.79
CA PRO A 917 -7.25 -1.18 7.67
C PRO A 917 -5.92 -0.49 7.36
N ASN A 918 -5.65 -0.26 6.07
CA ASN A 918 -4.35 0.21 5.62
C ASN A 918 -4.08 1.59 6.23
N ARG A 919 -3.14 1.66 7.18
CA ARG A 919 -2.85 2.90 7.91
C ARG A 919 -2.03 3.83 7.05
N VAL A 920 -2.69 4.73 6.32
CA VAL A 920 -2.06 5.65 5.36
C VAL A 920 -2.61 7.05 5.54
N LEU A 921 -1.76 8.06 5.41
CA LEU A 921 -2.20 9.47 5.34
C LEU A 921 -2.71 9.78 3.94
N GLY A 922 -3.91 10.29 3.84
CA GLY A 922 -4.54 10.64 2.57
C GLY A 922 -5.54 9.56 2.16
N GLN A 923 -5.84 9.46 0.87
CA GLN A 923 -6.81 8.50 0.31
C GLN A 923 -8.13 8.47 1.09
N SER A 924 -8.61 9.62 1.58
CA SER A 924 -9.82 9.69 2.40
C SER A 924 -11.07 9.18 1.67
N ALA A 925 -11.04 9.13 0.33
CA ALA A 925 -12.08 8.50 -0.50
C ALA A 925 -12.20 6.98 -0.31
N GLU A 926 -11.15 6.33 0.21
CA GLU A 926 -11.12 4.89 0.50
C GLU A 926 -11.57 4.57 1.94
N PHE A 927 -12.09 5.53 2.70
CA PHE A 927 -12.67 5.26 4.03
C PHE A 927 -13.84 4.26 3.93
N PRO A 928 -13.94 3.26 4.82
CA PRO A 928 -13.12 2.98 6.01
C PRO A 928 -11.92 2.06 5.78
N LEU A 929 -11.59 1.71 4.53
CA LEU A 929 -10.48 0.79 4.19
C LEU A 929 -9.11 1.40 4.49
N VAL A 930 -9.00 2.71 4.30
CA VAL A 930 -7.81 3.50 4.65
C VAL A 930 -8.18 4.47 5.76
N ILE A 931 -7.51 4.34 6.90
CA ILE A 931 -7.62 5.29 8.02
C ILE A 931 -6.23 5.70 8.48
N PRO A 932 -5.98 6.97 8.81
CA PRO A 932 -4.65 7.40 9.21
C PRO A 932 -4.26 6.95 10.63
N ASP A 933 -5.21 6.70 11.54
CA ASP A 933 -5.03 6.49 13.00
C ASP A 933 -3.57 6.33 13.46
N PRO A 934 -2.91 7.44 13.87
CA PRO A 934 -1.49 7.44 14.16
C PRO A 934 -1.15 6.69 15.44
N PHE A 935 -0.17 5.80 15.35
CA PHE A 935 0.41 5.15 16.52
C PHE A 935 1.48 6.06 17.13
N VAL A 936 1.39 6.32 18.43
CA VAL A 936 2.34 7.15 19.18
C VAL A 936 2.99 6.35 20.30
N THR A 937 4.31 6.45 20.41
CA THR A 937 5.11 5.88 21.50
C THR A 937 5.95 6.97 22.15
N GLU A 938 6.01 6.95 23.48
CA GLU A 938 6.83 7.86 24.28
C GLU A 938 7.90 7.07 25.04
N VAL A 939 9.16 7.53 24.98
CA VAL A 939 10.30 6.93 25.67
C VAL A 939 11.11 8.03 26.35
N ILE A 940 11.41 7.84 27.63
CA ILE A 940 12.34 8.70 28.36
C ILE A 940 13.76 8.25 28.04
N LEU A 941 14.59 9.16 27.50
CA LEU A 941 15.96 8.85 27.13
C LEU A 941 16.86 8.79 28.38
N GLY A 942 17.61 7.71 28.51
CA GLY A 942 18.54 7.44 29.60
C GLY A 942 20.00 7.32 29.15
N GLU A 943 20.91 7.09 30.10
CA GLU A 943 22.35 6.98 29.83
C GLU A 943 22.74 5.74 29.01
N THR A 944 21.87 4.73 29.01
CA THR A 944 22.05 3.49 28.24
C THR A 944 21.69 3.64 26.78
N ASP A 945 20.96 4.70 26.39
CA ASP A 945 20.52 4.88 25.02
C ASP A 945 21.67 5.47 24.17
N GLN A 946 22.03 4.79 23.07
CA GLN A 946 23.18 5.17 22.25
C GLN A 946 22.81 5.89 20.97
N PHE A 947 21.83 5.37 20.23
CA PHE A 947 21.41 5.95 18.95
C PHE A 947 20.02 5.50 18.55
N ILE A 948 19.41 6.27 17.65
CA ILE A 948 18.10 6.01 17.05
C ILE A 948 18.30 5.82 15.55
N ILE A 949 17.69 4.79 14.98
CA ILE A 949 17.66 4.54 13.53
C ILE A 949 16.22 4.69 13.06
N GLY A 950 15.96 5.65 12.17
CA GLY A 950 14.69 5.75 11.44
C GLY A 950 14.92 5.37 9.98
N ALA A 951 14.11 4.48 9.42
CA ALA A 951 14.23 4.11 8.01
C ALA A 951 12.90 3.74 7.37
N SER A 952 12.85 3.83 6.03
CA SER A 952 11.69 3.42 5.23
C SER A 952 11.43 1.91 5.35
N GLU A 953 10.20 1.49 5.02
CA GLU A 953 9.81 0.07 5.07
C GLU A 953 10.72 -0.80 4.20
N ARG A 954 10.97 -0.36 2.96
CA ARG A 954 11.82 -1.07 1.97
C ARG A 954 13.25 -1.28 2.45
N PHE A 955 13.72 -0.51 3.42
CA PHE A 955 15.02 -0.76 4.03
C PHE A 955 14.96 -1.99 4.97
N TRP A 956 13.94 -2.05 5.83
CA TRP A 956 13.75 -3.14 6.81
C TRP A 956 13.40 -4.49 6.16
N GLU A 957 12.89 -4.50 4.92
CA GLU A 957 12.71 -5.72 4.13
C GLU A 957 14.04 -6.45 3.87
N TYR A 958 15.12 -5.69 3.65
CA TYR A 958 16.43 -6.22 3.24
C TYR A 958 17.45 -6.29 4.38
N VAL A 959 17.40 -5.36 5.34
CA VAL A 959 18.37 -5.28 6.44
C VAL A 959 17.70 -5.65 7.76
N PRO A 960 18.09 -6.76 8.40
CA PRO A 960 17.60 -7.12 9.74
C PRO A 960 17.93 -6.07 10.79
N GLU A 961 17.04 -5.88 11.76
CA GLU A 961 17.19 -4.87 12.82
C GLU A 961 18.50 -5.00 13.60
N GLU A 962 18.85 -6.22 14.01
CA GLU A 962 20.09 -6.52 14.74
C GLU A 962 21.35 -6.19 13.94
N GLU A 963 21.30 -6.45 12.63
CA GLU A 963 22.41 -6.17 11.73
C GLU A 963 22.59 -4.66 11.52
N ALA A 964 21.48 -3.92 11.33
CA ALA A 964 21.52 -2.46 11.26
C ALA A 964 22.11 -1.85 12.54
N VAL A 965 21.71 -2.33 13.73
CA VAL A 965 22.24 -1.88 15.02
C VAL A 965 23.74 -2.18 15.12
N ARG A 966 24.18 -3.38 14.71
CA ARG A 966 25.60 -3.77 14.73
C ARG A 966 26.44 -2.87 13.82
N GLU A 967 25.98 -2.58 12.61
CA GLU A 967 26.70 -1.73 11.65
C GLU A 967 26.78 -0.26 12.09
N VAL A 968 25.72 0.27 12.69
CA VAL A 968 25.75 1.62 13.28
C VAL A 968 26.70 1.65 14.48
N ALA A 969 26.62 0.68 15.38
CA ALA A 969 27.51 0.59 16.54
C ALA A 969 29.00 0.48 16.11
N ALA A 970 29.29 -0.32 15.09
CA ALA A 970 30.64 -0.45 14.52
C ALA A 970 31.14 0.85 13.88
N SER A 971 30.23 1.68 13.34
CA SER A 971 30.55 2.95 12.71
C SER A 971 30.76 4.09 13.71
N LEU A 972 30.03 4.08 14.84
CA LEU A 972 30.14 5.08 15.91
C LEU A 972 31.35 4.85 16.84
N GLY A 973 31.93 3.64 16.86
CA GLY A 973 33.10 3.35 17.71
C GLY A 973 32.87 3.67 19.20
N THR A 974 33.95 3.85 19.96
CA THR A 974 33.90 4.30 21.37
C THR A 974 33.92 5.83 21.51
N SER A 975 34.14 6.58 20.43
CA SER A 975 34.38 8.02 20.42
C SER A 975 33.19 8.81 19.89
N ARG A 976 32.16 9.03 20.71
CA ARG A 976 30.90 9.72 20.35
C ARG A 976 31.11 11.08 19.63
N GLY A 977 31.03 11.12 18.30
CA GLY A 977 31.23 12.35 17.51
C GLY A 977 30.27 12.53 16.32
N SER A 978 30.11 13.78 15.84
CA SER A 978 29.10 14.16 14.81
C SER A 978 29.31 13.59 13.41
N LYS A 979 30.53 13.14 13.12
CA LYS A 979 30.96 12.67 11.81
C LYS A 979 30.61 11.20 11.57
N GLU A 980 30.37 10.47 12.65
CA GLU A 980 30.15 9.03 12.63
C GLU A 980 28.68 8.68 12.30
N ALA A 981 27.73 9.52 12.69
CA ALA A 981 26.31 9.31 12.41
C ALA A 981 25.99 9.37 10.89
N ASN A 982 26.56 10.32 10.16
CA ASN A 982 26.37 10.43 8.70
C ASN A 982 26.99 9.23 7.97
N THR A 983 28.20 8.85 8.38
CA THR A 983 28.86 7.64 7.88
C THR A 983 28.00 6.41 8.14
N ALA A 984 27.46 6.26 9.35
CA ALA A 984 26.58 5.15 9.73
C ALA A 984 25.32 5.08 8.86
N ALA A 985 24.61 6.20 8.63
CA ALA A 985 23.44 6.22 7.77
C ALA A 985 23.76 5.78 6.33
N LYS A 986 24.90 6.23 5.78
CA LYS A 986 25.37 5.83 4.45
C LYS A 986 25.79 4.38 4.37
N ARG A 987 26.50 3.87 5.41
CA ARG A 987 26.84 2.45 5.54
C ARG A 987 25.60 1.57 5.41
N LEU A 988 24.52 1.94 6.10
CA LEU A 988 23.25 1.22 6.06
C LEU A 988 22.63 1.23 4.67
N VAL A 989 22.62 2.37 3.97
CA VAL A 989 22.14 2.43 2.57
C VAL A 989 22.97 1.52 1.67
N ASP A 990 24.29 1.58 1.75
CA ASP A 990 25.18 0.72 0.96
C ASP A 990 25.03 -0.76 1.30
N LEU A 991 24.72 -1.10 2.56
CA LEU A 991 24.40 -2.46 2.99
C LEU A 991 23.11 -2.96 2.35
N ALA A 992 22.03 -2.18 2.45
CA ALA A 992 20.74 -2.53 1.83
C ALA A 992 20.86 -2.68 0.32
N GLN A 993 21.58 -1.76 -0.35
CA GLN A 993 21.87 -1.86 -1.78
C GLN A 993 22.79 -3.06 -2.11
N GLY A 994 23.74 -3.38 -1.24
CA GLY A 994 24.56 -4.59 -1.33
C GLY A 994 23.72 -5.87 -1.25
N TYR A 995 22.64 -5.86 -0.46
CA TYR A 995 21.65 -6.95 -0.39
C TYR A 995 20.66 -6.97 -1.55
N GLY A 996 20.81 -6.07 -2.52
CA GLY A 996 20.03 -6.05 -3.75
C GLY A 996 18.83 -5.12 -3.73
N CYS A 997 18.70 -4.25 -2.72
CA CYS A 997 17.64 -3.25 -2.68
C CYS A 997 17.81 -2.22 -3.81
N THR A 998 16.91 -2.25 -4.78
CA THR A 998 16.84 -1.27 -5.89
C THR A 998 15.77 -0.19 -5.67
N ASN A 999 14.87 -0.41 -4.71
CA ASN A 999 13.81 0.53 -4.35
C ASN A 999 14.39 1.78 -3.69
N SER A 1000 13.66 2.89 -3.76
CA SER A 1000 14.02 4.11 -3.04
C SER A 1000 13.98 3.83 -1.53
N ILE A 1001 15.10 4.06 -0.87
CA ILE A 1001 15.27 3.88 0.57
C ILE A 1001 15.84 5.16 1.18
N SER A 1002 15.49 5.38 2.44
CA SER A 1002 15.90 6.56 3.17
C SER A 1002 16.14 6.17 4.62
N VAL A 1003 17.29 6.60 5.16
CA VAL A 1003 17.77 6.25 6.50
C VAL A 1003 18.19 7.51 7.24
N MET A 1004 17.84 7.59 8.51
CA MET A 1004 18.31 8.58 9.47
C MET A 1004 18.93 7.87 10.67
N VAL A 1005 20.09 8.36 11.12
CA VAL A 1005 20.76 7.89 12.32
C VAL A 1005 20.99 9.09 13.23
N LEU A 1006 20.42 9.07 14.43
CA LEU A 1006 20.68 10.06 15.46
C LEU A 1006 21.53 9.43 16.56
N SER A 1007 22.79 9.87 16.66
CA SER A 1007 23.71 9.42 17.71
C SER A 1007 23.56 10.29 18.97
N LEU A 1008 23.36 9.66 20.12
CA LEU A 1008 23.12 10.31 21.42
C LEU A 1008 24.43 10.41 22.20
N LEU A 1009 24.79 11.64 22.61
CA LEU A 1009 25.95 11.91 23.45
C LEU A 1009 25.53 11.74 24.92
N GLY A 1010 25.70 10.53 25.48
CA GLY A 1010 25.14 10.17 26.80
C GLY A 1010 25.48 11.09 27.98
N GLU A 1011 26.57 11.88 27.95
CA GLU A 1011 26.82 12.89 29.00
C GLU A 1011 25.90 14.12 28.88
N GLY A 1012 25.51 14.49 27.66
CA GLY A 1012 24.63 15.63 27.37
C GLY A 1012 23.14 15.36 27.67
N LEU A 1013 22.76 14.10 27.92
CA LEU A 1013 21.39 13.74 28.31
C LEU A 1013 21.10 14.02 29.80
N ARG A 1014 22.11 14.41 30.59
CA ARG A 1014 21.95 14.67 32.05
C ARG A 1014 21.04 15.87 32.35
N PRO A 1015 20.21 15.81 33.42
CA PRO A 1015 19.75 16.99 34.15
C PRO A 1015 20.93 17.80 34.64
N SER A 1016 20.97 19.10 34.32
CA SER A 1016 22.06 19.96 34.80
C SER A 1016 21.98 20.11 36.33
N SER A 1017 22.76 19.31 37.05
CA SER A 1017 22.91 19.40 38.51
C SER A 1017 23.53 20.73 38.95
N GLN A 1018 24.17 21.47 38.03
CA GLN A 1018 24.70 22.81 38.29
C GLN A 1018 23.62 23.90 38.45
N SER A 1019 22.39 23.70 37.98
CA SER A 1019 21.31 24.69 38.18
C SER A 1019 20.72 24.67 39.60
N VAL A 1020 20.94 23.59 40.36
CA VAL A 1020 20.46 23.46 41.75
C VAL A 1020 21.43 24.11 42.74
N ARG A 1021 22.74 24.21 42.41
CA ARG A 1021 23.73 24.89 43.26
C ARG A 1021 23.70 26.42 43.14
N ALA A 1022 23.30 26.97 41.99
CA ALA A 1022 23.23 28.42 41.78
C ALA A 1022 21.99 29.10 42.41
N LYS A 1023 21.09 28.35 43.04
CA LYS A 1023 19.97 28.89 43.85
C LYS A 1023 20.18 28.74 45.36
N LEU A 1024 21.34 28.26 45.78
CA LEU A 1024 21.72 28.08 47.20
C LEU A 1024 23.07 28.73 47.55
N SER A 1025 23.52 29.71 46.77
CA SER A 1025 24.68 30.57 47.09
C SER A 1025 24.29 32.04 47.04
#